data_AF-A0A2A9NTZ8-F1
#
_entry.id   AF-A0A2A9NTZ8-F1
#
_cell.length_a   1.000
_cell.length_b   1.000
_cell.length_c   1.000
_cell.angle_alpha   90.00
_cell.angle_beta   90.00
_cell.angle_gamma   90.00
#
_symmetry.space_group_name_H-M   'P 1'
#
loop_
_entity.id
_entity.type
_entity.pdbx_description
1 polymer ?
#
loop_
_entity_poly.entity_id
_entity_poly.type
_entity_poly.pdbx_seq_one_letter_code
_entity_poly.pdbx_strand_id
1 'polypeptide(L)'
;MATRRIAEGSIEIPPNVVYIDFERTDGDPRLWPQNTICVVDDEGHVNYMHYLDIDAFTPMKWRLQVARAMALDLGMPENQEYLLRDWPSGYRMFDHNKGPAHNPRHDVYLFGSPRARFRSINEFIPHAIWLKRDTTMNNANCACKYCSKKAQKEVTASMSNILRSTPSSLSPTPTRVRSIREKKPRESTSSRSRQRERDIKTYTAIQKSPEITKYPMLVERNSDLRAVLASTDSPLRRWFREGELVWCVVDPPIYHPNGFEDASIKFWPALVDEIRLKTYATPREGVTDAYARINVAEDTLLSGDIVVDDHSLEVPWTVHQSHAYKVQLLAVNHTILASDDRILPYQAHIPSTELISALQAFPPEDLDFSREKLQEFNPCASGPPVNFYSAVAPYAMAVQIGAALSGFWSLTDEWSFKFMAPPPQQPSQSPLPPKPTFAASLQDAIDMASRHNAQMTAGPAPSSQHTGIRPPPPGAQVVQVRYQGLWWGGERIWVDEFVRLKVPRRCLAPEGAEDILAPSGPGKTARETWISQGRDPSRLGAGTRGIFMRLDGLIVVDVVRSDGKVKKECRACGMLYELADLDWEEEIDASQQAPTVQKPYWPMPEAPKGYRFRQILQDGYEAIISLSLISGRYYPRMLSHPLLDEALRKAIMRPPEQGGLMESNNLWSLEGLSAGFYNSVDPTHYKPSRMTMVEEADKVALEQLEQHRRERIEGRYEDGEELEYVMEE
;
A
#
# COMPACT_ATOMS: atom_id res chain seq x y z
N MET A 1 18.37 -3.13 14.92
CA MET A 1 17.72 -4.46 14.99
C MET A 1 16.93 -4.50 16.28
N ALA A 2 15.61 -4.38 16.24
CA ALA A 2 14.78 -4.55 17.44
C ALA A 2 14.93 -5.99 17.93
N THR A 3 15.51 -6.15 19.13
CA THR A 3 15.55 -7.44 19.81
C THR A 3 14.12 -7.81 20.20
N ARG A 4 13.64 -8.95 19.69
CA ARG A 4 12.41 -9.56 20.21
C ARG A 4 12.70 -9.95 21.66
N ARG A 5 12.16 -9.22 22.63
CA ARG A 5 12.11 -9.71 24.02
C ARG A 5 11.09 -10.84 24.09
N ILE A 6 11.34 -11.86 24.90
CA ILE A 6 10.29 -12.81 25.26
C ILE A 6 9.19 -12.02 25.98
N ALA A 7 7.94 -12.30 25.65
CA ALA A 7 6.81 -11.69 26.35
C ALA A 7 6.82 -12.16 27.81
N GLU A 8 6.94 -11.20 28.73
CA GLU A 8 6.77 -11.40 30.17
C GLU A 8 5.32 -11.07 30.53
N GLY A 9 4.63 -12.02 31.18
CA GLY A 9 3.24 -11.88 31.59
C GLY A 9 2.77 -13.13 32.35
N SER A 10 1.61 -13.05 32.99
CA SER A 10 0.93 -14.21 33.58
C SER A 10 -0.30 -14.56 32.74
N ILE A 11 -0.58 -15.86 32.58
CA ILE A 11 -1.84 -16.36 32.02
C ILE A 11 -2.58 -17.03 33.17
N GLU A 12 -3.73 -16.48 33.56
CA GLU A 12 -4.59 -17.11 34.55
C GLU A 12 -5.36 -18.26 33.87
N ILE A 13 -5.24 -19.47 34.41
CA ILE A 13 -5.93 -20.66 33.91
C ILE A 13 -7.36 -20.64 34.47
N PRO A 14 -8.40 -20.67 33.61
CA PRO A 14 -9.78 -20.74 34.08
C PRO A 14 -10.01 -21.98 34.97
N PRO A 15 -10.82 -21.88 36.04
CA PRO A 15 -11.00 -22.97 36.99
C PRO A 15 -11.61 -24.25 36.39
N ASN A 16 -12.28 -24.16 35.24
CA ASN A 16 -12.96 -25.27 34.56
C ASN A 16 -12.18 -25.80 33.35
N VAL A 17 -10.84 -25.71 33.29
CA VAL A 17 -10.09 -26.17 32.12
C VAL A 17 -10.14 -27.70 31.96
N VAL A 18 -10.35 -28.18 30.72
CA VAL A 18 -10.24 -29.61 30.38
C VAL A 18 -8.84 -29.88 29.83
N TYR A 19 -8.14 -30.83 30.45
CA TYR A 19 -6.79 -31.18 30.03
C TYR A 19 -6.79 -32.18 28.87
N ILE A 20 -5.92 -31.93 27.88
CA ILE A 20 -5.62 -32.85 26.79
C ILE A 20 -4.23 -33.44 27.02
N ASP A 21 -4.15 -34.76 27.05
CA ASP A 21 -2.92 -35.53 27.24
C ASP A 21 -2.49 -36.23 25.93
N PHE A 22 -1.18 -36.41 25.74
CA PHE A 22 -0.62 -37.20 24.63
C PHE A 22 -0.34 -38.63 25.08
N GLU A 23 -0.96 -39.61 24.42
CA GLU A 23 -0.69 -41.04 24.65
C GLU A 23 0.54 -41.54 23.88
N ARG A 24 0.98 -40.78 22.87
CA ARG A 24 2.05 -41.16 21.95
C ARG A 24 3.01 -40.00 21.73
N THR A 25 4.26 -40.32 21.43
CA THR A 25 5.30 -39.34 21.16
C THR A 25 6.32 -39.88 20.16
N ASP A 26 6.86 -39.02 19.31
CA ASP A 26 8.12 -39.24 18.59
C ASP A 26 9.30 -38.50 19.25
N GLY A 27 9.11 -37.99 20.46
CA GLY A 27 10.08 -37.20 21.21
C GLY A 27 11.28 -37.99 21.72
N ASP A 28 12.49 -37.49 21.49
CA ASP A 28 13.74 -38.03 22.02
C ASP A 28 14.53 -36.95 22.76
N PRO A 29 14.70 -37.07 24.10
CA PRO A 29 15.49 -36.16 24.91
C PRO A 29 16.93 -35.92 24.44
N ARG A 30 17.53 -36.88 23.73
CA ARG A 30 18.90 -36.76 23.21
C ARG A 30 19.02 -35.69 22.13
N LEU A 31 17.90 -35.24 21.56
CA LEU A 31 17.83 -34.20 20.54
C LEU A 31 17.73 -32.79 21.14
N TRP A 32 17.67 -32.66 22.46
CA TRP A 32 17.71 -31.36 23.12
C TRP A 32 19.08 -30.68 22.89
N PRO A 33 19.10 -29.34 22.82
CA PRO A 33 20.35 -28.61 22.68
C PRO A 33 21.27 -28.83 23.88
N GLN A 34 22.57 -28.98 23.63
CA GLN A 34 23.59 -29.13 24.68
C GLN A 34 24.23 -27.79 25.08
N ASN A 35 24.09 -26.75 24.25
CA ASN A 35 24.64 -25.42 24.51
C ASN A 35 23.74 -24.60 25.45
N THR A 36 23.44 -25.10 26.65
CA THR A 36 22.49 -24.48 27.59
C THR A 36 23.13 -23.50 28.57
N ILE A 37 24.46 -23.41 28.57
CA ILE A 37 25.22 -22.52 29.45
C ILE A 37 25.49 -21.20 28.73
N CYS A 38 25.18 -20.08 29.38
CA CYS A 38 25.52 -18.75 28.89
C CYS A 38 27.04 -18.54 28.99
N VAL A 39 27.70 -18.47 27.85
CA VAL A 39 29.13 -18.13 27.73
C VAL A 39 29.24 -16.92 26.81
N VAL A 40 29.94 -15.90 27.28
CA VAL A 40 30.28 -14.71 26.48
C VAL A 40 31.59 -15.00 25.77
N ASP A 41 31.59 -14.91 24.44
CA ASP A 41 32.80 -15.10 23.63
C ASP A 41 33.72 -13.86 23.66
N ASP A 42 34.91 -13.99 23.08
CA ASP A 42 35.92 -12.92 23.02
C ASP A 42 35.44 -11.66 22.28
N GLU A 43 34.33 -11.75 21.53
CA GLU A 43 33.69 -10.64 20.81
C GLU A 43 32.52 -10.02 21.61
N GLY A 44 32.24 -10.51 22.82
CA GLY A 44 31.14 -10.02 23.65
C GLY A 44 29.76 -10.53 23.23
N HIS A 45 29.69 -11.59 22.42
CA HIS A 45 28.44 -12.22 21.99
C HIS A 45 28.13 -13.48 22.84
N VAL A 46 26.85 -13.83 22.92
CA VAL A 46 26.34 -15.07 23.53
C VAL A 46 25.65 -15.94 22.48
N ASN A 47 25.66 -17.26 22.70
CA ASN A 47 24.96 -18.23 21.85
C ASN A 47 24.56 -19.48 22.66
N TYR A 48 23.48 -19.38 23.42
CA TYR A 48 23.04 -20.46 24.31
C TYR A 48 21.52 -20.68 24.25
N MET A 49 21.09 -21.85 24.69
CA MET A 49 19.69 -22.28 24.72
C MET A 49 19.20 -22.30 26.17
N HIS A 50 18.38 -21.32 26.53
CA HIS A 50 17.77 -21.26 27.85
C HIS A 50 16.53 -22.15 27.90
N TYR A 51 16.47 -23.10 28.85
CA TYR A 51 15.29 -23.93 29.04
C TYR A 51 14.15 -23.08 29.61
N LEU A 52 12.95 -23.20 29.01
CA LEU A 52 11.74 -22.54 29.52
C LEU A 52 10.91 -23.52 30.33
N ASP A 53 10.63 -23.17 31.58
CA ASP A 53 9.76 -23.93 32.47
C ASP A 53 8.35 -24.05 31.90
N ILE A 54 7.68 -25.18 32.14
CA ILE A 54 6.35 -25.44 31.58
C ILE A 54 5.29 -24.43 32.01
N ASP A 55 5.45 -23.82 33.19
CA ASP A 55 4.53 -22.83 33.73
C ASP A 55 4.90 -21.39 33.33
N ALA A 56 5.99 -21.20 32.59
CA ALA A 56 6.33 -19.90 32.02
C ALA A 56 5.31 -19.47 30.95
N PHE A 57 5.18 -18.15 30.76
CA PHE A 57 4.20 -17.54 29.86
C PHE A 57 4.18 -18.14 28.45
N THR A 58 5.35 -18.27 27.82
CA THR A 58 5.45 -18.71 26.42
C THR A 58 5.06 -20.17 26.23
N PRO A 59 5.59 -21.14 27.03
CA PRO A 59 5.08 -22.51 27.04
C PRO A 59 3.58 -22.61 27.32
N MET A 60 3.06 -21.87 28.29
CA MET A 60 1.62 -21.84 28.61
C MET A 60 0.77 -21.38 27.41
N LYS A 61 1.18 -20.28 26.76
CA LYS A 61 0.51 -19.76 25.55
C LYS A 61 0.48 -20.79 24.42
N TRP A 62 1.61 -21.46 24.17
CA TRP A 62 1.67 -22.49 23.12
C TRP A 62 0.78 -23.69 23.48
N ARG A 63 0.80 -24.16 24.75
CA ARG A 63 -0.05 -25.26 25.21
C ARG A 63 -1.54 -24.97 25.04
N LEU A 64 -1.98 -23.75 25.36
CA LEU A 64 -3.38 -23.32 25.19
C LEU A 64 -3.80 -23.34 23.71
N GLN A 65 -3.00 -22.72 22.83
CA GLN A 65 -3.34 -22.63 21.41
C GLN A 65 -3.30 -23.99 20.70
N VAL A 66 -2.36 -24.86 21.07
CA VAL A 66 -2.30 -26.21 20.52
C VAL A 66 -3.49 -27.04 20.99
N ALA A 67 -3.86 -26.95 22.28
CA ALA A 67 -5.02 -27.67 22.82
C ALA A 67 -6.33 -27.25 22.15
N ARG A 68 -6.55 -25.94 21.94
CA ARG A 68 -7.73 -25.43 21.21
C ARG A 68 -7.81 -25.97 19.78
N ALA A 69 -6.70 -25.96 19.06
CA ALA A 69 -6.66 -26.50 17.70
C ALA A 69 -6.92 -28.02 17.66
N MET A 70 -6.36 -28.76 18.62
CA MET A 70 -6.63 -30.20 18.75
C MET A 70 -8.08 -30.49 19.12
N ALA A 71 -8.68 -29.71 20.03
CA ALA A 71 -10.06 -29.87 20.44
C ALA A 71 -11.02 -29.69 19.25
N LEU A 72 -10.78 -28.68 18.42
CA LEU A 72 -11.56 -28.44 17.21
C LEU A 72 -11.42 -29.58 16.20
N ASP A 73 -10.20 -30.09 15.98
CA ASP A 73 -9.95 -31.23 15.09
C ASP A 73 -10.56 -32.55 15.59
N LEU A 74 -10.66 -32.72 16.91
CA LEU A 74 -11.30 -33.87 17.57
C LEU A 74 -12.83 -33.72 17.69
N GLY A 75 -13.41 -32.58 17.29
CA GLY A 75 -14.85 -32.32 17.40
C GLY A 75 -15.34 -32.17 18.84
N MET A 76 -14.48 -31.67 19.74
CA MET A 76 -14.83 -31.43 21.14
C MET A 76 -15.66 -30.12 21.27
N PRO A 77 -16.50 -29.98 22.31
CA PRO A 77 -17.37 -28.80 22.49
C PRO A 77 -16.62 -27.46 22.48
N GLU A 78 -17.12 -26.47 21.73
CA GLU A 78 -16.50 -25.14 21.58
C GLU A 78 -16.68 -24.22 22.79
N ASN A 79 -17.64 -24.53 23.67
CA ASN A 79 -17.94 -23.74 24.88
C ASN A 79 -17.05 -24.08 26.09
N GLN A 80 -16.02 -24.90 25.88
CA GLN A 80 -15.11 -25.40 26.90
C GLN A 80 -13.68 -24.94 26.61
N GLU A 81 -12.93 -24.55 27.64
CA GLU A 81 -11.50 -24.23 27.51
C GLU A 81 -10.65 -25.49 27.66
N TYR A 82 -9.66 -25.65 26.76
CA TYR A 82 -8.77 -26.81 26.70
C TYR A 82 -7.33 -26.40 26.88
N LEU A 83 -6.55 -27.20 27.62
CA LEU A 83 -5.12 -26.97 27.84
C LEU A 83 -4.34 -28.28 27.74
N LEU A 84 -3.16 -28.23 27.12
CA LEU A 84 -2.25 -29.37 27.19
C LEU A 84 -1.68 -29.50 28.60
N ARG A 85 -1.83 -30.67 29.22
CA ARG A 85 -1.25 -30.90 30.55
C ARG A 85 0.26 -30.77 30.52
N ASP A 86 0.89 -31.43 29.55
CA ASP A 86 2.32 -31.41 29.30
C ASP A 86 2.60 -31.41 27.78
N TRP A 87 3.85 -31.19 27.40
CA TRP A 87 4.35 -31.53 26.07
C TRP A 87 4.29 -33.05 25.86
N PRO A 88 4.26 -33.54 24.60
CA PRO A 88 4.47 -34.96 24.36
C PRO A 88 5.79 -35.41 24.98
N SER A 89 5.83 -36.62 25.54
CA SER A 89 7.03 -37.12 26.25
C SER A 89 8.28 -36.99 25.37
N GLY A 90 9.38 -36.46 25.95
CA GLY A 90 10.62 -36.20 25.21
C GLY A 90 10.70 -34.84 24.50
N TYR A 91 9.65 -34.03 24.53
CA TYR A 91 9.69 -32.65 24.04
C TYR A 91 10.02 -31.63 25.14
N ARG A 92 10.74 -30.56 24.76
CA ARG A 92 11.04 -29.41 25.64
C ARG A 92 11.17 -28.11 24.86
N MET A 93 10.76 -27.01 25.50
CA MET A 93 10.86 -25.67 24.92
C MET A 93 12.12 -24.96 25.41
N PHE A 94 12.81 -24.30 24.48
CA PHE A 94 14.01 -23.52 24.74
C PHE A 94 13.90 -22.15 24.07
N ASP A 95 14.49 -21.15 24.70
CA ASP A 95 14.78 -19.84 24.12
C ASP A 95 16.24 -19.75 23.68
N HIS A 96 16.45 -19.56 22.38
CA HIS A 96 17.76 -19.37 21.81
C HIS A 96 18.19 -17.90 21.95
N ASN A 97 19.18 -17.67 22.82
CA ASN A 97 19.79 -16.38 23.04
C ASN A 97 21.03 -16.26 22.15
N LYS A 98 21.00 -15.35 21.16
CA LYS A 98 22.09 -15.18 20.20
C LYS A 98 22.39 -13.71 19.88
N GLY A 99 23.65 -13.30 19.97
CA GLY A 99 24.09 -11.93 19.63
C GLY A 99 24.75 -11.23 20.82
N PRO A 100 24.81 -9.89 20.87
CA PRO A 100 25.48 -9.16 21.95
C PRO A 100 24.99 -9.57 23.33
N ALA A 101 25.90 -9.87 24.26
CA ALA A 101 25.57 -10.37 25.60
C ALA A 101 24.60 -9.47 26.37
N HIS A 102 24.73 -8.16 26.18
CA HIS A 102 23.88 -7.14 26.82
C HIS A 102 22.47 -7.04 26.21
N ASN A 103 22.24 -7.58 25.01
CA ASN A 103 20.97 -7.52 24.32
C ASN A 103 20.86 -8.63 23.25
N PRO A 104 20.78 -9.92 23.67
CA PRO A 104 20.74 -11.03 22.74
C PRO A 104 19.40 -11.07 21.99
N ARG A 105 19.43 -11.59 20.76
CA ARG A 105 18.20 -11.96 20.03
C ARG A 105 17.61 -13.23 20.64
N HIS A 106 16.31 -13.23 20.90
CA HIS A 106 15.55 -14.38 21.40
C HIS A 106 14.79 -15.08 20.26
N ASP A 107 14.86 -16.41 20.22
CA ASP A 107 14.06 -17.25 19.32
C ASP A 107 13.61 -18.51 20.06
N VAL A 108 12.29 -18.70 20.15
CA VAL A 108 11.71 -19.84 20.86
C VAL A 108 11.60 -21.05 19.95
N TYR A 109 11.98 -22.21 20.49
CA TYR A 109 11.93 -23.50 19.81
C TYR A 109 11.36 -24.58 20.71
N LEU A 110 10.48 -25.41 20.14
CA LEU A 110 10.08 -26.67 20.74
C LEU A 110 10.90 -27.81 20.10
N PHE A 111 11.75 -28.45 20.90
CA PHE A 111 12.60 -29.58 20.55
C PHE A 111 11.97 -30.89 20.99
N GLY A 112 12.32 -31.99 20.33
CA GLY A 112 11.89 -33.35 20.70
C GLY A 112 11.78 -34.27 19.50
N SER A 113 11.25 -33.78 18.37
CA SER A 113 11.11 -34.62 17.17
C SER A 113 12.44 -34.89 16.47
N PRO A 114 12.71 -36.12 15.99
CA PRO A 114 13.88 -36.44 15.15
C PRO A 114 13.88 -35.70 13.80
N ARG A 115 12.72 -35.19 13.36
CA ARG A 115 12.58 -34.54 12.05
C ARG A 115 12.48 -33.02 12.12
N ALA A 116 12.25 -32.46 13.31
CA ALA A 116 11.81 -31.08 13.43
C ALA A 116 12.31 -30.37 14.68
N ARG A 117 12.57 -29.08 14.50
CA ARG A 117 12.65 -28.08 15.59
C ARG A 117 11.58 -27.03 15.30
N PHE A 118 10.47 -27.09 16.02
CA PHE A 118 9.31 -26.25 15.74
C PHE A 118 9.55 -24.83 16.25
N ARG A 119 9.37 -23.83 15.39
CA ARG A 119 9.67 -22.42 15.70
C ARG A 119 8.42 -21.57 15.94
N SER A 120 7.25 -22.18 15.77
CA SER A 120 5.96 -21.54 16.01
C SER A 120 4.90 -22.58 16.33
N ILE A 121 3.83 -22.11 16.96
CA ILE A 121 2.63 -22.89 17.31
C ILE A 121 2.05 -23.56 16.06
N ASN A 122 1.89 -22.79 14.97
CA ASN A 122 1.32 -23.29 13.71
C ASN A 122 2.20 -24.34 13.01
N GLU A 123 3.51 -24.37 13.28
CA GLU A 123 4.37 -25.46 12.78
C GLU A 123 4.13 -26.75 13.56
N PHE A 124 3.80 -26.66 14.85
CA PHE A 124 3.64 -27.81 15.73
C PHE A 124 2.22 -28.41 15.70
N ILE A 125 1.16 -27.59 15.56
CA ILE A 125 -0.24 -28.07 15.58
C ILE A 125 -0.49 -29.30 14.67
N PRO A 126 -0.09 -29.31 13.38
CA PRO A 126 -0.34 -30.47 12.53
C PRO A 126 0.40 -31.74 12.99
N HIS A 127 1.55 -31.56 13.65
CA HIS A 127 2.32 -32.67 14.23
C HIS A 127 1.70 -33.17 15.53
N ALA A 128 1.19 -32.27 16.37
CA ALA A 128 0.44 -32.59 17.58
C ALA A 128 -0.85 -33.36 17.26
N ILE A 129 -1.61 -32.93 16.25
CA ILE A 129 -2.81 -33.65 15.78
C ILE A 129 -2.45 -35.06 15.30
N TRP A 130 -1.37 -35.20 14.52
CA TRP A 130 -0.88 -36.51 14.09
C TRP A 130 -0.51 -37.40 15.28
N LEU A 131 0.25 -36.89 16.25
CA LEU A 131 0.59 -37.64 17.47
C LEU A 131 -0.66 -38.13 18.21
N LYS A 132 -1.73 -37.33 18.23
CA LYS A 132 -2.98 -37.68 18.93
C LYS A 132 -3.88 -38.63 18.14
N ARG A 133 -3.89 -38.59 16.80
CA ARG A 133 -4.80 -39.37 15.95
C ARG A 133 -4.22 -40.65 15.37
N ASP A 134 -2.98 -40.59 14.92
CA ASP A 134 -2.39 -41.71 14.18
C ASP A 134 -1.85 -42.76 15.16
N THR A 135 -2.52 -43.91 15.23
CA THR A 135 -2.11 -45.04 16.07
C THR A 135 -0.93 -45.80 15.49
N THR A 136 -0.69 -45.70 14.19
CA THR A 136 0.41 -46.39 13.49
C THR A 136 1.75 -45.66 13.65
N MET A 137 1.72 -44.41 14.10
CA MET A 137 2.89 -43.52 14.17
C MET A 137 3.64 -43.44 12.83
N ASN A 138 2.92 -43.59 11.71
CA ASN A 138 3.49 -43.46 10.38
C ASN A 138 3.58 -41.99 9.99
N ASN A 139 4.80 -41.49 9.87
CA ASN A 139 5.05 -40.08 9.55
C ASN A 139 4.56 -39.65 8.17
N ALA A 140 4.30 -40.58 7.25
CA ALA A 140 3.70 -40.25 5.95
C ALA A 140 2.28 -39.66 6.09
N ASN A 141 1.60 -39.96 7.20
CA ASN A 141 0.27 -39.44 7.50
C ASN A 141 0.32 -38.07 8.22
N CYS A 142 1.51 -37.58 8.58
CA CYS A 142 1.65 -36.31 9.29
C CYS A 142 1.64 -35.14 8.30
N ALA A 143 0.70 -34.22 8.50
CA ALA A 143 0.55 -33.03 7.65
C ALA A 143 1.55 -31.90 7.95
N CYS A 144 2.37 -32.01 9.00
CA CYS A 144 3.30 -30.95 9.36
C CYS A 144 4.34 -30.71 8.25
N LYS A 145 4.85 -29.48 8.13
CA LYS A 145 5.78 -29.09 7.06
C LYS A 145 7.07 -29.93 7.04
N TYR A 146 7.45 -30.51 8.18
CA TYR A 146 8.68 -31.29 8.32
C TYR A 146 8.50 -32.74 7.85
N CYS A 147 7.37 -33.36 8.17
CA CYS A 147 7.08 -34.74 7.74
C CYS A 147 6.60 -34.80 6.29
N SER A 148 5.69 -33.89 5.90
CA SER A 148 5.15 -33.84 4.53
C SER A 148 6.07 -33.15 3.52
N LYS A 149 7.14 -32.47 3.97
CA LYS A 149 8.05 -31.64 3.16
C LYS A 149 7.35 -30.52 2.36
N LYS A 150 6.13 -30.15 2.73
CA LYS A 150 5.36 -29.05 2.15
C LYS A 150 5.75 -27.72 2.76
N ALA A 151 5.48 -26.61 2.06
CA ALA A 151 5.70 -25.28 2.63
C ALA A 151 4.71 -25.00 3.77
N GLN A 152 5.14 -24.30 4.84
CA GLN A 152 4.27 -23.99 5.99
C GLN A 152 2.97 -23.26 5.58
N LYS A 153 3.04 -22.41 4.55
CA LYS A 153 1.88 -21.70 3.99
C LYS A 153 0.84 -22.66 3.41
N GLU A 154 1.29 -23.72 2.73
CA GLU A 154 0.41 -24.75 2.17
C GLU A 154 -0.24 -25.57 3.29
N VAL A 155 0.53 -25.98 4.30
CA VAL A 155 0.01 -26.71 5.47
C VAL A 155 -1.05 -25.87 6.21
N THR A 156 -0.79 -24.56 6.35
CA THR A 156 -1.72 -23.64 7.00
C THR A 156 -3.01 -23.46 6.20
N ALA A 157 -2.89 -23.41 4.86
CA ALA A 157 -4.05 -23.33 3.97
C ALA A 157 -4.89 -24.62 3.98
N SER A 158 -4.25 -25.80 4.06
CA SER A 158 -4.97 -27.08 4.09
C SER A 158 -5.71 -27.36 5.41
N MET A 159 -5.31 -26.68 6.49
CA MET A 159 -5.95 -26.81 7.81
C MET A 159 -6.57 -25.48 8.27
N SER A 160 -7.11 -24.69 7.33
CA SER A 160 -7.64 -23.33 7.61
C SER A 160 -8.76 -23.29 8.64
N ASN A 161 -9.53 -24.37 8.77
CA ASN A 161 -10.62 -24.49 9.75
C ASN A 161 -10.09 -24.70 11.18
N ILE A 162 -8.92 -25.32 11.33
CA ILE A 162 -8.31 -25.67 12.64
C ILE A 162 -7.30 -24.62 13.10
N LEU A 163 -6.59 -24.02 12.14
CA LEU A 163 -5.55 -23.02 12.41
C LEU A 163 -6.11 -21.59 12.50
N ARG A 164 -7.44 -21.41 12.48
CA ARG A 164 -8.14 -20.12 12.66
C ARG A 164 -9.28 -20.23 13.66
N SER A 165 -8.95 -20.34 14.94
CA SER A 165 -9.93 -20.20 16.01
C SER A 165 -9.36 -19.34 17.15
N THR A 166 -9.50 -18.01 17.02
CA THR A 166 -9.87 -17.08 18.10
C THR A 166 -10.29 -15.72 17.53
N PRO A 167 -11.32 -15.06 18.12
CA PRO A 167 -11.65 -13.65 17.85
C PRO A 167 -10.62 -12.70 18.50
N SER A 168 -10.55 -11.49 17.96
CA SER A 168 -9.60 -10.42 18.22
C SER A 168 -9.27 -10.17 19.70
N SER A 169 -7.97 -10.14 20.05
CA SER A 169 -7.32 -9.11 20.86
C SER A 169 -5.85 -9.47 21.19
N LEU A 170 -5.02 -8.43 21.24
CA LEU A 170 -3.68 -8.35 21.84
C LEU A 170 -2.49 -9.06 21.16
N SER A 171 -1.85 -8.28 20.27
CA SER A 171 -0.38 -8.08 20.17
C SER A 171 0.45 -9.16 19.43
N PRO A 172 1.76 -8.93 19.22
CA PRO A 172 2.31 -8.40 17.97
C PRO A 172 3.25 -9.44 17.32
N THR A 173 3.54 -9.41 16.01
CA THR A 173 4.93 -9.54 15.51
C THR A 173 5.05 -9.55 13.98
N PRO A 174 6.24 -9.15 13.47
CA PRO A 174 6.56 -8.96 12.06
C PRO A 174 7.16 -10.22 11.42
N THR A 175 6.96 -10.35 10.10
CA THR A 175 7.50 -11.43 9.28
C THR A 175 8.90 -11.07 8.79
N ARG A 176 9.92 -11.85 9.18
CA ARG A 176 11.32 -11.67 8.75
C ARG A 176 11.60 -12.39 7.43
N VAL A 177 11.93 -11.61 6.41
CA VAL A 177 12.56 -12.04 5.14
C VAL A 177 14.07 -12.23 5.32
N ARG A 178 14.66 -13.17 4.58
CA ARG A 178 16.10 -13.50 4.61
C ARG A 178 16.97 -12.34 4.11
N SER A 179 18.06 -12.05 4.81
CA SER A 179 19.04 -11.02 4.44
C SER A 179 20.03 -11.50 3.38
N ILE A 180 20.21 -10.69 2.34
CA ILE A 180 21.39 -10.72 1.47
C ILE A 180 22.56 -10.07 2.23
N ARG A 181 23.72 -10.72 2.21
CA ARG A 181 24.95 -10.29 2.91
C ARG A 181 25.62 -9.16 2.13
N GLU A 182 25.60 -7.94 2.67
CA GLU A 182 26.36 -6.80 2.15
C GLU A 182 27.82 -6.87 2.59
N LYS A 183 28.74 -6.55 1.67
CA LYS A 183 30.17 -6.34 1.93
C LYS A 183 30.40 -4.87 2.29
N LYS A 184 31.20 -4.62 3.34
CA LYS A 184 31.65 -3.29 3.80
C LYS A 184 32.24 -2.44 2.66
N PRO A 185 32.00 -1.11 2.64
CA PRO A 185 32.71 -0.20 1.76
C PRO A 185 34.10 0.14 2.33
N ARG A 186 35.05 0.31 1.42
CA ARG A 186 36.39 0.87 1.65
C ARG A 186 36.31 2.36 1.36
N GLU A 187 36.88 3.18 2.24
CA GLU A 187 37.02 4.61 2.05
C GLU A 187 37.81 4.94 0.77
N SER A 188 37.34 5.93 0.03
CA SER A 188 38.20 6.71 -0.87
C SER A 188 37.71 8.15 -0.94
N THR A 189 38.63 9.01 -0.54
CA THR A 189 38.75 10.46 -0.62
C THR A 189 38.04 11.20 -1.77
N SER A 190 37.65 12.42 -1.40
CA SER A 190 37.15 13.56 -2.19
C SER A 190 37.56 13.65 -3.65
N SER A 191 36.58 13.83 -4.55
CA SER A 191 36.69 14.80 -5.66
C SER A 191 35.33 15.20 -6.24
N ARG A 192 35.11 16.52 -6.22
CA ARG A 192 34.10 17.38 -6.88
C ARG A 192 33.08 16.71 -7.81
N SER A 193 31.82 16.86 -7.43
CA SER A 193 30.62 16.54 -8.22
C SER A 193 30.49 17.46 -9.46
N ARG A 194 30.62 16.87 -10.65
CA ARG A 194 29.92 17.36 -11.85
C ARG A 194 28.78 16.40 -12.13
N GLN A 195 27.58 16.89 -11.82
CA GLN A 195 26.30 16.29 -12.10
C GLN A 195 26.17 16.09 -13.62
N ARG A 196 26.07 14.84 -14.06
CA ARG A 196 25.58 14.49 -15.40
C ARG A 196 24.29 13.72 -15.22
N GLU A 197 23.18 14.37 -15.56
CA GLU A 197 21.90 13.72 -15.83
C GLU A 197 22.12 12.54 -16.76
N ARG A 198 21.60 11.37 -16.38
CA ARG A 198 21.44 10.24 -17.28
C ARG A 198 19.97 10.16 -17.64
N ASP A 199 19.67 10.39 -18.91
CA ASP A 199 18.39 10.08 -19.53
C ASP A 199 17.99 8.64 -19.25
N ILE A 200 17.02 8.43 -18.36
CA ILE A 200 16.30 7.17 -18.23
C ILE A 200 15.26 7.18 -19.35
N LYS A 201 15.54 6.52 -20.47
CA LYS A 201 14.51 6.22 -21.49
C LYS A 201 13.48 5.29 -20.85
N THR A 202 12.33 5.83 -20.48
CA THR A 202 11.23 5.09 -19.86
C THR A 202 10.55 4.22 -20.92
N TYR A 203 10.83 2.92 -20.90
CA TYR A 203 10.17 1.94 -21.77
C TYR A 203 8.77 1.63 -21.24
N THR A 204 7.73 2.03 -21.97
CA THR A 204 6.39 1.44 -21.86
C THR A 204 6.30 0.32 -22.89
N ALA A 205 5.98 -0.89 -22.46
CA ALA A 205 5.77 -2.03 -23.36
C ALA A 205 4.29 -2.42 -23.38
N ILE A 206 3.76 -2.78 -24.54
CA ILE A 206 2.41 -3.33 -24.70
C ILE A 206 2.55 -4.82 -24.98
N GLN A 207 1.74 -5.65 -24.33
CA GLN A 207 1.74 -7.09 -24.56
C GLN A 207 0.31 -7.65 -24.50
N LYS A 208 0.12 -8.87 -25.04
CA LYS A 208 -1.11 -9.62 -24.84
C LYS A 208 -1.26 -10.04 -23.38
N SER A 209 -2.44 -9.82 -22.81
CA SER A 209 -2.75 -10.20 -21.43
C SER A 209 -2.77 -11.73 -21.30
N PRO A 210 -2.07 -12.32 -20.32
CA PRO A 210 -2.10 -13.76 -20.08
C PRO A 210 -3.48 -14.19 -19.56
N GLU A 211 -3.94 -15.38 -19.94
CA GLU A 211 -5.21 -15.93 -19.44
C GLU A 211 -5.08 -16.32 -17.95
N ILE A 212 -5.88 -15.67 -17.09
CA ILE A 212 -5.73 -15.72 -15.63
C ILE A 212 -6.65 -16.79 -15.01
N THR A 213 -6.06 -17.76 -14.32
CA THR A 213 -6.79 -18.67 -13.41
C THR A 213 -7.12 -17.93 -12.10
N LYS A 214 -8.28 -18.15 -11.46
CA LYS A 214 -8.62 -17.43 -10.20
C LYS A 214 -7.60 -17.73 -9.07
N TYR A 215 -7.14 -16.69 -8.37
CA TYR A 215 -6.19 -16.80 -7.25
C TYR A 215 -6.79 -16.31 -5.93
N PRO A 216 -6.33 -16.82 -4.77
CA PRO A 216 -6.79 -16.38 -3.46
C PRO A 216 -6.38 -14.92 -3.18
N MET A 217 -7.38 -14.05 -3.08
CA MET A 217 -7.26 -12.64 -2.69
C MET A 217 -7.19 -12.51 -1.17
N LEU A 218 -6.35 -11.61 -0.65
CA LEU A 218 -6.35 -11.27 0.77
C LEU A 218 -7.67 -10.65 1.20
N VAL A 219 -8.09 -10.94 2.43
CA VAL A 219 -9.35 -10.44 3.00
C VAL A 219 -9.31 -8.91 3.10
N GLU A 220 -8.20 -8.33 3.57
CA GLU A 220 -7.98 -6.88 3.61
C GLU A 220 -8.13 -6.25 2.22
N ARG A 221 -7.43 -6.79 1.22
CA ARG A 221 -7.52 -6.34 -0.18
C ARG A 221 -8.96 -6.37 -0.69
N ASN A 222 -9.66 -7.49 -0.49
CA ASN A 222 -11.06 -7.62 -0.90
C ASN A 222 -11.98 -6.63 -0.17
N SER A 223 -11.78 -6.41 1.13
CA SER A 223 -12.53 -5.44 1.92
C SER A 223 -12.32 -4.01 1.42
N ASP A 224 -11.07 -3.62 1.19
CA ASP A 224 -10.70 -2.28 0.73
C ASP A 224 -11.21 -2.00 -0.70
N LEU A 225 -11.05 -2.96 -1.62
CA LEU A 225 -11.55 -2.82 -2.99
C LEU A 225 -13.08 -2.70 -3.02
N ARG A 226 -13.79 -3.54 -2.25
CA ARG A 226 -15.26 -3.42 -2.14
C ARG A 226 -15.68 -2.09 -1.56
N ALA A 227 -14.97 -1.57 -0.56
CA ALA A 227 -15.33 -0.30 0.04
C ALA A 227 -15.16 0.89 -0.91
N VAL A 228 -14.14 0.88 -1.77
CA VAL A 228 -13.91 1.92 -2.77
C VAL A 228 -14.87 1.80 -3.96
N LEU A 229 -15.22 0.58 -4.36
CA LEU A 229 -16.04 0.30 -5.55
C LEU A 229 -17.53 0.18 -5.25
N ALA A 230 -17.94 0.12 -3.98
CA ALA A 230 -19.35 0.02 -3.61
C ALA A 230 -20.10 1.30 -4.01
N SER A 231 -21.19 1.12 -4.76
CA SER A 231 -22.19 2.16 -4.98
C SER A 231 -22.97 2.38 -3.68
N THR A 232 -22.41 3.17 -2.78
CA THR A 232 -23.11 3.64 -1.57
C THR A 232 -23.69 5.03 -1.81
N ASP A 233 -24.84 5.30 -1.18
CA ASP A 233 -25.44 6.66 -1.12
C ASP A 233 -24.69 7.59 -0.16
N SER A 234 -23.62 7.10 0.50
CA SER A 234 -22.76 7.92 1.35
C SER A 234 -22.09 9.01 0.51
N PRO A 235 -22.13 10.28 0.93
CA PRO A 235 -21.53 11.39 0.20
C PRO A 235 -19.99 11.28 0.13
N LEU A 236 -19.38 10.63 1.13
CA LEU A 236 -17.94 10.36 1.21
C LEU A 236 -17.67 8.86 1.17
N ARG A 237 -16.59 8.48 0.46
CA ARG A 237 -16.16 7.09 0.29
C ARG A 237 -15.15 6.73 1.39
N ARG A 238 -15.08 5.44 1.75
CA ARG A 238 -13.99 4.92 2.58
C ARG A 238 -12.70 4.84 1.74
N TRP A 239 -11.94 5.93 1.67
CA TRP A 239 -10.69 5.97 0.89
C TRP A 239 -9.50 5.37 1.63
N PHE A 240 -9.40 5.63 2.94
CA PHE A 240 -8.18 5.37 3.70
C PHE A 240 -8.08 3.95 4.24
N ARG A 241 -6.85 3.45 4.34
CA ARG A 241 -6.49 2.08 4.74
C ARG A 241 -5.58 2.11 5.96
N GLU A 242 -5.60 1.03 6.74
CA GLU A 242 -4.69 0.86 7.86
C GLU A 242 -3.23 1.03 7.42
N GLY A 243 -2.50 1.85 8.18
CA GLY A 243 -1.12 2.22 7.95
C GLY A 243 -0.90 3.39 6.98
N GLU A 244 -1.94 3.92 6.31
CA GLU A 244 -1.79 5.06 5.39
C GLU A 244 -1.49 6.37 6.12
N LEU A 245 -0.69 7.20 5.47
CA LEU A 245 -0.38 8.56 5.91
C LEU A 245 -1.49 9.51 5.42
N VAL A 246 -2.01 10.32 6.34
CA VAL A 246 -3.15 11.22 6.12
C VAL A 246 -2.91 12.57 6.80
N TRP A 247 -3.71 13.56 6.42
CA TRP A 247 -3.89 14.80 7.17
C TRP A 247 -5.18 14.73 7.97
N CYS A 248 -5.12 15.03 9.26
CA CYS A 248 -6.29 15.05 10.14
C CYS A 248 -6.54 16.46 10.67
N VAL A 249 -7.80 16.87 10.73
CA VAL A 249 -8.16 18.19 11.28
C VAL A 249 -7.83 18.26 12.77
N VAL A 250 -7.11 19.32 13.16
CA VAL A 250 -6.92 19.70 14.56
C VAL A 250 -8.03 20.66 14.96
N ASP A 251 -8.72 20.38 16.06
CA ASP A 251 -9.90 21.14 16.50
C ASP A 251 -9.90 21.35 18.01
N PRO A 252 -9.87 22.62 18.47
CA PRO A 252 -9.75 23.82 17.64
C PRO A 252 -8.39 23.91 16.91
N PRO A 253 -8.28 24.62 15.77
CA PRO A 253 -6.99 24.88 15.14
C PRO A 253 -6.00 25.56 16.10
N ILE A 254 -4.70 25.27 15.93
CA ILE A 254 -3.66 25.92 16.74
C ILE A 254 -3.32 27.26 16.08
N TYR A 255 -3.91 28.33 16.61
CA TYR A 255 -3.82 29.67 16.05
C TYR A 255 -2.45 30.30 16.25
N HIS A 256 -1.90 30.89 15.19
CA HIS A 256 -0.74 31.76 15.29
C HIS A 256 -1.05 32.97 16.21
N PRO A 257 -0.13 33.45 17.07
CA PRO A 257 -0.43 34.50 18.06
C PRO A 257 -0.95 35.81 17.47
N ASN A 258 -0.54 36.13 16.24
CA ASN A 258 -1.00 37.33 15.53
C ASN A 258 -2.39 37.19 14.89
N GLY A 259 -3.08 36.06 15.07
CA GLY A 259 -4.42 35.81 14.52
C GLY A 259 -4.46 35.53 13.01
N PHE A 260 -3.31 35.37 12.35
CA PHE A 260 -3.25 35.04 10.94
C PHE A 260 -3.64 33.57 10.71
N GLU A 261 -4.83 33.34 10.13
CA GLU A 261 -5.34 32.00 9.88
C GLU A 261 -4.45 31.16 8.96
N ASP A 262 -3.83 31.77 7.94
CA ASP A 262 -2.94 31.09 7.00
C ASP A 262 -1.60 30.73 7.65
N ALA A 263 -1.24 31.30 8.80
CA ALA A 263 -0.07 30.89 9.59
C ALA A 263 -0.41 29.88 10.70
N SER A 264 -1.66 29.42 10.79
CA SER A 264 -2.15 28.56 11.86
C SER A 264 -2.14 27.08 11.47
N ILE A 265 -1.94 26.18 12.44
CA ILE A 265 -1.93 24.73 12.20
C ILE A 265 -3.38 24.22 12.21
N LYS A 266 -3.90 23.87 11.02
CA LYS A 266 -5.27 23.35 10.82
C LYS A 266 -5.30 21.82 10.69
N PHE A 267 -4.22 21.23 10.19
CA PHE A 267 -4.09 19.80 9.94
C PHE A 267 -2.84 19.24 10.60
N TRP A 268 -2.91 18.00 11.07
CA TRP A 268 -1.78 17.27 11.64
C TRP A 268 -1.55 15.96 10.86
N PRO A 269 -0.30 15.64 10.47
CA PRO A 269 0.03 14.37 9.83
C PRO A 269 -0.24 13.18 10.75
N ALA A 270 -0.90 12.13 10.26
CA ALA A 270 -1.24 10.96 11.08
C ALA A 270 -1.16 9.66 10.29
N LEU A 271 -1.05 8.54 11.01
CA LEU A 271 -1.18 7.19 10.45
C LEU A 271 -2.53 6.60 10.84
N VAL A 272 -3.23 6.01 9.88
CA VAL A 272 -4.47 5.28 10.15
C VAL A 272 -4.14 4.00 10.91
N ASP A 273 -4.75 3.82 12.09
CA ASP A 273 -4.61 2.63 12.93
C ASP A 273 -5.80 1.67 12.74
N GLU A 274 -7.02 2.21 12.75
CA GLU A 274 -8.24 1.40 12.67
C GLU A 274 -9.34 2.15 11.91
N ILE A 275 -10.22 1.40 11.24
CA ILE A 275 -11.37 1.96 10.50
C ILE A 275 -12.65 1.36 11.08
N ARG A 276 -13.56 2.24 11.52
CA ARG A 276 -14.82 1.85 12.14
C ARG A 276 -15.99 2.30 11.29
N LEU A 277 -16.90 1.39 10.98
CA LEU A 277 -18.20 1.72 10.40
C LEU A 277 -19.13 2.17 11.54
N LYS A 278 -19.60 3.41 11.46
CA LYS A 278 -20.69 3.92 12.28
C LYS A 278 -21.99 3.80 11.50
N THR A 279 -23.04 3.34 12.16
CA THR A 279 -24.38 3.24 11.60
C THR A 279 -25.35 3.88 12.57
N TYR A 280 -26.20 4.79 12.07
CA TYR A 280 -27.26 5.42 12.86
C TYR A 280 -28.55 5.45 12.04
N ALA A 281 -29.68 5.26 12.72
CA ALA A 281 -31.00 5.28 12.12
C ALA A 281 -31.67 6.62 12.47
N THR A 282 -32.11 7.37 11.46
CA THR A 282 -32.90 8.61 11.63
C THR A 282 -34.35 8.33 11.24
N PRO A 283 -35.35 8.77 12.02
CA PRO A 283 -36.74 8.69 11.59
C PRO A 283 -36.98 9.46 10.29
N ARG A 284 -37.82 8.94 9.39
CA ARG A 284 -38.25 9.67 8.19
C ARG A 284 -39.14 10.85 8.60
N GLU A 285 -38.95 12.00 7.95
CA GLU A 285 -39.78 13.19 8.19
C GLU A 285 -41.28 12.85 8.01
N GLY A 286 -42.10 13.16 9.01
CA GLY A 286 -43.54 12.90 9.01
C GLY A 286 -43.99 11.63 9.75
N VAL A 287 -43.08 10.77 10.20
CA VAL A 287 -43.42 9.61 11.04
C VAL A 287 -43.28 10.00 12.52
N THR A 288 -44.39 10.32 13.17
CA THR A 288 -44.44 10.42 14.64
C THR A 288 -44.37 9.02 15.25
N ASP A 289 -43.76 8.91 16.43
CA ASP A 289 -43.42 7.70 17.22
C ASP A 289 -44.55 6.64 17.44
N ALA A 290 -45.73 6.83 16.86
CA ALA A 290 -46.91 6.01 17.09
C ALA A 290 -46.87 4.61 16.44
N TYR A 291 -45.95 4.32 15.51
CA TYR A 291 -45.87 3.02 14.84
C TYR A 291 -44.85 2.04 15.42
N ALA A 292 -44.09 2.42 16.45
CA ALA A 292 -43.11 1.54 17.10
C ALA A 292 -43.72 0.59 18.15
N ARG A 293 -45.05 0.48 18.21
CA ARG A 293 -45.72 -0.66 18.86
C ARG A 293 -46.24 -1.56 17.76
N ILE A 294 -45.42 -2.54 17.38
CA ILE A 294 -45.90 -3.71 16.66
C ILE A 294 -47.04 -4.26 17.53
N ASN A 295 -48.28 -4.14 17.05
CA ASN A 295 -49.40 -4.92 17.54
C ASN A 295 -49.08 -6.38 17.23
N VAL A 296 -48.32 -7.02 18.11
CA VAL A 296 -48.38 -8.48 18.23
C VAL A 296 -49.72 -8.73 18.89
N ALA A 297 -50.77 -8.83 18.06
CA ALA A 297 -52.03 -9.39 18.50
C ALA A 297 -51.71 -10.82 18.97
N GLU A 298 -51.85 -11.01 20.27
CA GLU A 298 -51.69 -12.27 20.98
C GLU A 298 -52.87 -13.18 20.64
N ASP A 299 -53.00 -13.63 19.37
CA ASP A 299 -54.03 -14.63 19.03
C ASP A 299 -53.82 -15.48 17.76
N THR A 300 -52.61 -15.54 17.18
CA THR A 300 -52.37 -16.33 15.95
C THR A 300 -51.16 -17.26 16.00
N LEU A 301 -50.94 -17.94 17.13
CA LEU A 301 -49.92 -19.00 17.27
C LEU A 301 -50.43 -20.41 16.89
N LEU A 302 -51.40 -20.53 15.96
CA LEU A 302 -51.89 -21.83 15.48
C LEU A 302 -52.25 -21.82 13.99
N SER A 303 -51.27 -21.57 13.13
CA SER A 303 -51.22 -22.15 11.78
C SER A 303 -49.87 -21.82 11.18
N GLY A 304 -49.04 -22.83 10.96
CA GLY A 304 -47.81 -22.68 10.19
C GLY A 304 -48.16 -22.32 8.76
N ASP A 305 -47.85 -21.08 8.38
CA ASP A 305 -47.43 -20.62 7.05
C ASP A 305 -47.49 -19.10 7.04
N ILE A 306 -46.37 -18.45 7.40
CA ILE A 306 -46.21 -17.01 7.18
C ILE A 306 -45.63 -16.85 5.77
N VAL A 307 -46.52 -16.67 4.80
CA VAL A 307 -46.15 -16.05 3.52
C VAL A 307 -45.95 -14.56 3.80
N VAL A 308 -44.69 -14.12 3.89
CA VAL A 308 -44.38 -12.69 3.93
C VAL A 308 -44.48 -12.17 2.51
N ASP A 309 -45.50 -11.36 2.24
CA ASP A 309 -45.65 -10.61 1.01
C ASP A 309 -44.59 -9.48 0.97
N ASP A 310 -43.66 -9.55 0.01
CA ASP A 310 -42.40 -8.78 -0.09
C ASP A 310 -42.60 -7.34 -0.61
N HIS A 311 -43.82 -6.82 -0.55
CA HIS A 311 -44.14 -5.51 -1.12
C HIS A 311 -44.85 -4.63 -0.09
N SER A 312 -44.15 -3.57 0.34
CA SER A 312 -44.67 -2.32 0.98
C SER A 312 -44.51 -2.06 2.49
N LEU A 313 -43.57 -2.68 3.20
CA LEU A 313 -43.15 -2.14 4.50
C LEU A 313 -41.99 -1.16 4.32
N GLU A 314 -42.30 0.10 3.98
CA GLU A 314 -41.33 1.19 4.10
C GLU A 314 -40.97 1.34 5.58
N VAL A 315 -39.73 0.97 5.93
CA VAL A 315 -39.23 1.14 7.30
C VAL A 315 -39.27 2.62 7.70
N PRO A 316 -39.74 2.95 8.92
CA PRO A 316 -39.95 4.34 9.34
C PRO A 316 -38.64 5.10 9.63
N TRP A 317 -37.50 4.45 9.46
CA TRP A 317 -36.17 5.03 9.62
C TRP A 317 -35.36 4.94 8.32
N THR A 318 -34.51 5.93 8.11
CA THR A 318 -33.43 5.91 7.12
C THR A 318 -32.14 5.54 7.85
N VAL A 319 -31.44 4.53 7.33
CA VAL A 319 -30.14 4.13 7.88
C VAL A 319 -29.05 4.97 7.22
N HIS A 320 -28.27 5.68 8.03
CA HIS A 320 -27.09 6.39 7.61
C HIS A 320 -25.84 5.66 8.08
N GLN A 321 -24.88 5.51 7.18
CA GLN A 321 -23.59 4.89 7.47
C GLN A 321 -22.48 5.88 7.18
N SER A 322 -21.51 5.97 8.09
CA SER A 322 -20.30 6.77 7.92
C SER A 322 -19.09 6.01 8.47
N HIS A 323 -17.89 6.33 8.01
CA HIS A 323 -16.68 5.76 8.58
C HIS A 323 -16.02 6.76 9.53
N ALA A 324 -15.35 6.20 10.52
CA ALA A 324 -14.49 6.92 11.44
C ALA A 324 -13.15 6.22 11.51
N TYR A 325 -12.08 7.00 11.41
CA TYR A 325 -10.70 6.57 11.40
C TYR A 325 -10.09 6.85 12.76
N LYS A 326 -9.64 5.79 13.44
CA LYS A 326 -8.71 5.95 14.55
C LYS A 326 -7.34 6.19 13.96
N VAL A 327 -6.74 7.33 14.28
CA VAL A 327 -5.47 7.76 13.67
C VAL A 327 -4.47 8.13 14.76
N GLN A 328 -3.23 7.69 14.61
CA GLN A 328 -2.11 8.07 15.45
C GLN A 328 -1.45 9.31 14.87
N LEU A 329 -1.47 10.41 15.61
CA LEU A 329 -0.79 11.64 15.20
C LEU A 329 0.73 11.43 15.22
N LEU A 330 1.42 11.87 14.16
CA LEU A 330 2.87 11.71 14.06
C LEU A 330 3.60 12.59 15.08
N ALA A 331 4.81 12.17 15.46
CA ALA A 331 5.71 12.75 16.47
C ALA A 331 5.21 12.74 17.92
N VAL A 332 3.90 12.67 18.16
CA VAL A 332 3.29 12.80 19.47
C VAL A 332 2.64 11.49 19.92
N ASN A 333 2.41 11.30 21.22
CA ASN A 333 1.74 10.10 21.74
C ASN A 333 0.22 10.31 21.86
N HIS A 334 -0.42 10.72 20.76
CA HIS A 334 -1.84 11.03 20.75
C HIS A 334 -2.59 10.36 19.59
N THR A 335 -3.75 9.81 19.90
CA THR A 335 -4.66 9.20 18.94
C THR A 335 -5.97 9.97 18.92
N ILE A 336 -6.51 10.24 17.74
CA ILE A 336 -7.84 10.85 17.59
C ILE A 336 -8.76 9.96 16.76
N LEU A 337 -10.07 10.21 16.85
CA LEU A 337 -11.08 9.60 16.00
C LEU A 337 -11.59 10.65 14.99
N ALA A 338 -11.15 10.55 13.75
CA ALA A 338 -11.55 11.46 12.68
C ALA A 338 -12.67 10.82 11.83
N SER A 339 -13.79 11.53 11.62
CA SER A 339 -14.82 11.13 10.65
C SER A 339 -14.34 11.37 9.21
N ASP A 340 -15.02 10.77 8.23
CA ASP A 340 -14.71 10.90 6.79
C ASP A 340 -14.49 12.34 6.32
N ASP A 341 -15.25 13.30 6.87
CA ASP A 341 -15.20 14.74 6.56
C ASP A 341 -14.07 15.51 7.27
N ARG A 342 -13.26 14.83 8.10
CA ARG A 342 -12.21 15.43 8.94
C ARG A 342 -10.81 14.89 8.67
N ILE A 343 -10.66 14.18 7.56
CA ILE A 343 -9.44 13.49 7.15
C ILE A 343 -9.21 13.70 5.65
N LEU A 344 -7.96 13.83 5.23
CA LEU A 344 -7.57 13.99 3.82
C LEU A 344 -6.41 13.06 3.47
N PRO A 345 -6.27 12.64 2.20
CA PRO A 345 -5.05 11.98 1.75
C PRO A 345 -3.86 12.90 1.95
N TYR A 346 -2.69 12.34 2.26
CA TYR A 346 -1.49 13.17 2.49
C TYR A 346 -1.15 14.07 1.30
N GLN A 347 -1.46 13.63 0.08
CA GLN A 347 -1.23 14.41 -1.14
C GLN A 347 -2.22 15.56 -1.37
N ALA A 348 -3.32 15.63 -0.62
CA ALA A 348 -4.40 16.59 -0.86
C ALA A 348 -4.24 17.93 -0.12
N HIS A 349 -3.28 18.02 0.79
CA HIS A 349 -2.98 19.24 1.52
C HIS A 349 -1.49 19.53 1.52
N ILE A 350 -1.15 20.81 1.39
CA ILE A 350 0.21 21.34 1.47
C ILE A 350 0.14 22.47 2.50
N PRO A 351 0.99 22.49 3.54
CA PRO A 351 1.09 23.62 4.45
C PRO A 351 1.33 24.92 3.68
N SER A 352 0.63 25.99 4.08
CA SER A 352 0.75 27.32 3.48
C SER A 352 2.17 27.88 3.61
N THR A 353 2.54 28.77 2.70
CA THR A 353 3.82 29.48 2.73
C THR A 353 3.99 30.26 4.03
N GLU A 354 2.91 30.86 4.54
CA GLU A 354 2.89 31.67 5.76
C GLU A 354 3.15 30.80 7.00
N LEU A 355 2.56 29.61 7.07
CA LEU A 355 2.83 28.65 8.14
C LEU A 355 4.28 28.18 8.08
N ILE A 356 4.80 27.82 6.90
CA ILE A 356 6.20 27.42 6.75
C ILE A 356 7.15 28.54 7.18
N SER A 357 6.90 29.78 6.77
CA SER A 357 7.67 30.95 7.19
C SER A 357 7.60 31.16 8.71
N ALA A 358 6.43 30.97 9.33
CA ALA A 358 6.28 31.07 10.79
C ALA A 358 7.09 29.99 11.54
N LEU A 359 7.11 28.76 11.03
CA LEU A 359 7.94 27.68 11.59
C LEU A 359 9.44 27.97 11.45
N GLN A 360 9.86 28.51 10.29
CA GLN A 360 11.25 28.87 10.04
C GLN A 360 11.71 30.09 10.86
N ALA A 361 10.81 31.03 11.14
CA ALA A 361 11.12 32.20 11.97
C ALA A 361 11.29 31.86 13.47
N PHE A 362 10.85 30.68 13.91
CA PHE A 362 10.98 30.26 15.29
C PHE A 362 12.46 30.13 15.71
N PRO A 363 12.85 30.59 16.92
CA PRO A 363 14.23 30.52 17.39
C PRO A 363 14.76 29.08 17.41
N PRO A 364 15.90 28.79 16.78
CA PRO A 364 16.43 27.43 16.72
C PRO A 364 16.92 26.92 18.09
N GLU A 365 17.23 27.81 19.03
CA GLU A 365 17.65 27.47 20.39
C GLU A 365 16.50 26.83 21.18
N ASP A 366 15.27 27.29 20.94
CA ASP A 366 14.04 26.83 21.58
C ASP A 366 13.44 25.57 20.92
N LEU A 367 13.98 25.11 19.79
CA LEU A 367 13.58 23.85 19.17
C LEU A 367 14.10 22.68 20.00
N ASP A 368 13.18 21.87 20.52
CA ASP A 368 13.50 20.66 21.27
C ASP A 368 12.80 19.44 20.66
N PHE A 369 13.59 18.55 20.09
CA PHE A 369 13.13 17.32 19.46
C PHE A 369 13.34 16.08 20.35
N SER A 370 13.57 16.26 21.65
CA SER A 370 13.64 15.16 22.60
C SER A 370 12.34 14.38 22.63
N ARG A 371 12.46 13.05 22.63
CA ARG A 371 11.32 12.14 22.54
C ARG A 371 10.34 12.36 23.69
N GLU A 372 10.86 12.63 24.89
CA GLU A 372 10.06 12.87 26.09
C GLU A 372 9.12 14.07 25.89
N LYS A 373 9.65 15.22 25.47
CA LYS A 373 8.84 16.44 25.27
C LYS A 373 7.85 16.30 24.12
N LEU A 374 8.26 15.68 23.01
CA LEU A 374 7.39 15.47 21.86
C LEU A 374 6.18 14.58 22.23
N GLN A 375 6.41 13.55 23.06
CA GLN A 375 5.35 12.61 23.45
C GLN A 375 4.35 13.19 24.45
N GLU A 376 4.76 14.16 25.28
CA GLU A 376 3.89 14.86 26.24
C GLU A 376 2.93 15.85 25.56
N PHE A 377 3.27 16.34 24.36
CA PHE A 377 2.48 17.32 23.65
C PHE A 377 1.15 16.74 23.16
N ASN A 378 0.04 17.44 23.44
CA ASN A 378 -1.29 17.10 22.94
C ASN A 378 -1.83 18.22 22.02
N PRO A 379 -1.91 18.00 20.70
CA PRO A 379 -2.43 19.01 19.76
C PRO A 379 -3.94 19.23 19.89
N CYS A 380 -4.68 18.32 20.55
CA CYS A 380 -6.13 18.35 20.69
C CYS A 380 -6.55 18.47 22.17
N ALA A 381 -5.78 19.24 22.96
CA ALA A 381 -6.05 19.40 24.38
C ALA A 381 -7.43 20.03 24.64
N SER A 382 -8.22 19.44 25.53
CA SER A 382 -9.57 19.93 25.90
C SER A 382 -9.56 21.14 26.86
N GLY A 383 -8.38 21.65 27.19
CA GLY A 383 -8.15 22.74 28.16
C GLY A 383 -8.00 24.10 27.48
N PRO A 384 -7.12 25.00 27.98
CA PRO A 384 -6.86 26.26 27.30
C PRO A 384 -6.32 26.01 25.88
N PRO A 385 -6.56 26.93 24.93
CA PRO A 385 -6.04 26.81 23.57
C PRO A 385 -4.54 26.52 23.57
N VAL A 386 -4.14 25.54 22.77
CA VAL A 386 -2.73 25.15 22.64
C VAL A 386 -1.95 26.34 22.08
N ASN A 387 -0.82 26.67 22.72
CA ASN A 387 0.05 27.74 22.25
C ASN A 387 0.80 27.30 20.99
N PHE A 388 0.70 28.09 19.92
CA PHE A 388 1.43 27.87 18.67
C PHE A 388 2.91 27.58 18.87
N TYR A 389 3.62 28.36 19.69
CA TYR A 389 5.05 28.19 19.90
C TYR A 389 5.41 26.84 20.51
N SER A 390 4.57 26.31 21.41
CA SER A 390 4.75 24.97 21.96
C SER A 390 4.48 23.85 20.93
N ALA A 391 3.76 24.16 19.85
CA ALA A 391 3.43 23.23 18.79
C ALA A 391 4.50 23.18 17.68
N VAL A 392 5.39 24.16 17.58
CA VAL A 392 6.34 24.29 16.46
C VAL A 392 7.23 23.05 16.31
N ALA A 393 7.93 22.65 17.38
CA ALA A 393 8.82 21.48 17.33
C ALA A 393 8.07 20.15 17.04
N PRO A 394 6.98 19.79 17.75
CA PRO A 394 6.25 18.56 17.45
C PRO A 394 5.58 18.57 16.08
N TYR A 395 5.09 19.72 15.62
CA TYR A 395 4.50 19.82 14.29
C TYR A 395 5.56 19.71 13.18
N ALA A 396 6.71 20.38 13.32
CA ALA A 396 7.82 20.26 12.39
C ALA A 396 8.31 18.81 12.28
N MET A 397 8.45 18.12 13.41
CA MET A 397 8.76 16.68 13.42
C MET A 397 7.68 15.87 12.68
N ALA A 398 6.40 16.08 12.97
CA ALA A 398 5.31 15.35 12.33
C ALA A 398 5.31 15.52 10.79
N VAL A 399 5.48 16.74 10.31
CA VAL A 399 5.57 17.05 8.87
C VAL A 399 6.80 16.42 8.24
N GLN A 400 7.95 16.49 8.92
CA GLN A 400 9.19 15.92 8.41
C GLN A 400 9.14 14.38 8.34
N ILE A 401 8.50 13.72 9.32
CA ILE A 401 8.23 12.27 9.27
C ILE A 401 7.36 11.94 8.06
N GLY A 402 6.28 12.69 7.83
CA GLY A 402 5.41 12.48 6.67
C GLY A 402 6.14 12.67 5.33
N ALA A 403 7.00 13.67 5.24
CA ALA A 403 7.85 13.93 4.07
C ALA A 403 8.85 12.80 3.83
N ALA A 404 9.58 12.36 4.87
CA ALA A 404 10.53 11.24 4.78
C ALA A 404 9.82 9.94 4.40
N LEU A 405 8.65 9.67 5.00
CA LEU A 405 7.85 8.48 4.74
C LEU A 405 7.38 8.39 3.28
N SER A 406 7.08 9.54 2.68
CA SER A 406 6.71 9.67 1.26
C SER A 406 7.85 9.26 0.30
N GLY A 407 9.10 9.26 0.77
CA GLY A 407 10.27 8.81 0.01
C GLY A 407 10.48 7.29 -0.02
N PHE A 408 9.74 6.52 0.78
CA PHE A 408 9.89 5.07 0.88
C PHE A 408 8.85 4.29 0.08
N TRP A 409 9.19 3.06 -0.32
CA TRP A 409 8.21 2.11 -0.89
C TRP A 409 8.51 0.66 -0.49
N SER A 410 7.51 -0.20 -0.62
CA SER A 410 7.62 -1.63 -0.28
C SER A 410 6.61 -2.47 -1.06
N LEU A 411 6.96 -3.71 -1.43
CA LEU A 411 5.99 -4.65 -2.04
C LEU A 411 5.34 -5.50 -0.95
N THR A 412 4.06 -5.85 -1.12
CA THR A 412 3.33 -6.64 -0.13
C THR A 412 2.79 -7.94 -0.72
N ASP A 413 2.70 -8.96 0.13
CA ASP A 413 1.92 -10.16 -0.14
C ASP A 413 2.39 -10.95 -1.37
N GLU A 414 3.66 -11.37 -1.33
CA GLU A 414 4.29 -12.20 -2.37
C GLU A 414 3.53 -13.52 -2.61
N TRP A 415 3.35 -13.87 -3.88
CA TRP A 415 2.73 -15.12 -4.31
C TRP A 415 3.28 -15.61 -5.66
N SER A 416 3.09 -16.90 -5.94
CA SER A 416 3.52 -17.54 -7.18
C SER A 416 2.34 -17.63 -8.16
N PHE A 417 2.41 -16.88 -9.25
CA PHE A 417 1.48 -16.87 -10.36
C PHE A 417 1.88 -17.93 -11.40
N LYS A 418 0.93 -18.74 -11.87
CA LYS A 418 1.19 -19.77 -12.88
C LYS A 418 0.34 -19.51 -14.12
N PHE A 419 0.96 -19.35 -15.28
CA PHE A 419 0.24 -19.12 -16.53
C PHE A 419 0.87 -19.90 -17.68
N MET A 420 0.12 -20.10 -18.76
CA MET A 420 0.64 -20.72 -19.97
C MET A 420 1.25 -19.67 -20.89
N ALA A 421 2.46 -19.93 -21.38
CA ALA A 421 3.09 -19.07 -22.37
C ALA A 421 2.27 -19.07 -23.69
N PRO A 422 1.90 -17.90 -24.24
CA PRO A 422 1.18 -17.84 -25.50
C PRO A 422 2.03 -18.46 -26.64
N PRO A 423 1.39 -19.12 -27.62
CA PRO A 423 2.11 -19.70 -28.75
C PRO A 423 2.77 -18.60 -29.61
N PRO A 424 3.95 -18.85 -30.21
CA PRO A 424 4.65 -17.89 -31.04
C PRO A 424 3.82 -17.64 -32.31
N GLN A 425 3.59 -16.36 -32.61
CA GLN A 425 2.90 -15.98 -33.84
C GLN A 425 3.80 -16.29 -35.05
N GLN A 426 3.25 -16.98 -36.05
CA GLN A 426 3.85 -16.97 -37.39
C GLN A 426 3.70 -15.55 -37.97
N PRO A 427 4.74 -14.98 -38.59
CA PRO A 427 4.62 -13.68 -39.23
C PRO A 427 3.59 -13.76 -40.36
N SER A 428 2.49 -13.00 -40.22
CA SER A 428 1.50 -12.83 -41.27
C SER A 428 2.15 -12.10 -42.45
N GLN A 429 2.36 -12.80 -43.56
CA GLN A 429 2.77 -12.18 -44.82
C GLN A 429 1.65 -11.28 -45.33
N SER A 430 1.79 -9.97 -45.15
CA SER A 430 0.96 -9.00 -45.87
C SER A 430 1.52 -8.81 -47.28
N PRO A 431 0.70 -8.72 -48.35
CA PRO A 431 1.19 -8.50 -49.70
C PRO A 431 1.85 -7.13 -49.84
N LEU A 432 3.01 -7.07 -50.50
CA LEU A 432 3.72 -5.83 -50.83
C LEU A 432 2.91 -4.97 -51.82
N PRO A 433 2.78 -3.64 -51.62
CA PRO A 433 2.21 -2.76 -52.64
C PRO A 433 3.19 -2.51 -53.80
N PRO A 434 2.70 -2.20 -55.02
CA PRO A 434 3.54 -2.04 -56.20
C PRO A 434 4.31 -0.72 -56.18
N LYS A 435 5.56 -0.75 -56.66
CA LYS A 435 6.44 0.42 -56.81
C LYS A 435 6.02 1.30 -57.99
N PRO A 436 5.94 2.64 -57.86
CA PRO A 436 6.05 3.55 -58.99
C PRO A 436 7.49 4.06 -59.17
N THR A 437 7.81 4.31 -60.44
CA THR A 437 9.10 4.72 -61.01
C THR A 437 9.33 6.23 -60.99
N PHE A 438 10.53 6.62 -60.57
CA PHE A 438 11.30 7.88 -60.69
C PHE A 438 10.65 9.20 -61.18
N ALA A 439 10.77 10.24 -60.34
CA ALA A 439 11.45 11.49 -60.65
C ALA A 439 12.06 12.07 -59.34
N ALA A 440 13.39 12.23 -59.28
CA ALA A 440 14.11 12.56 -58.05
C ALA A 440 14.03 14.06 -57.73
N SER A 441 13.31 14.42 -56.66
CA SER A 441 13.37 15.74 -56.06
C SER A 441 14.56 15.86 -55.09
N LEU A 442 14.99 17.09 -54.77
CA LEU A 442 16.00 17.34 -53.74
C LEU A 442 15.59 16.75 -52.37
N GLN A 443 14.29 16.67 -52.10
CA GLN A 443 13.73 16.03 -50.91
C GLN A 443 13.94 14.51 -50.93
N ASP A 444 13.82 13.86 -52.10
CA ASP A 444 14.12 12.43 -52.27
C ASP A 444 15.62 12.13 -52.11
N ALA A 445 16.49 13.06 -52.50
CA ALA A 445 17.93 12.96 -52.26
C ALA A 445 18.29 13.10 -50.78
N ILE A 446 17.61 13.98 -50.03
CA ILE A 446 17.76 14.13 -48.58
C ILE A 446 17.21 12.90 -47.84
N ASP A 447 16.09 12.35 -48.29
CA ASP A 447 15.51 11.13 -47.72
C ASP A 447 16.35 9.88 -48.04
N MET A 448 16.93 9.80 -49.25
CA MET A 448 17.88 8.73 -49.59
C MET A 448 19.20 8.86 -48.82
N ALA A 449 19.72 10.06 -48.61
CA ALA A 449 20.91 10.29 -47.79
C ALA A 449 20.65 9.93 -46.31
N SER A 450 19.45 10.25 -45.81
CA SER A 450 19.01 9.89 -44.45
C SER A 450 18.83 8.36 -44.29
N ARG A 451 18.29 7.68 -45.31
CA ARG A 451 18.16 6.21 -45.32
C ARG A 451 19.50 5.49 -45.49
N HIS A 452 20.42 6.04 -46.30
CA HIS A 452 21.77 5.50 -46.46
C HIS A 452 22.60 5.66 -45.16
N ASN A 453 22.44 6.78 -44.45
CA ASN A 453 23.04 6.96 -43.12
C ASN A 453 22.42 6.04 -42.06
N ALA A 454 21.11 5.75 -42.16
CA ALA A 454 20.44 4.76 -41.32
C ALA A 454 20.86 3.30 -41.63
N GLN A 455 21.24 2.99 -42.86
CA GLN A 455 21.74 1.67 -43.27
C GLN A 455 23.24 1.47 -42.99
N MET A 456 24.05 2.53 -43.04
CA MET A 456 25.47 2.46 -42.64
C MET A 456 25.67 2.46 -41.11
N THR A 457 24.62 2.81 -40.34
CA THR A 457 24.57 2.61 -38.88
C THR A 457 23.82 1.34 -38.47
N ALA A 458 23.24 0.60 -39.43
CA ALA A 458 22.65 -0.71 -39.22
C ALA A 458 23.73 -1.81 -39.32
N GLY A 459 24.51 -1.94 -38.24
CA GLY A 459 24.96 -3.27 -37.83
C GLY A 459 23.75 -4.19 -37.61
N PRO A 460 23.91 -5.53 -37.62
CA PRO A 460 22.79 -6.45 -37.62
C PRO A 460 21.83 -6.09 -36.49
N ALA A 461 20.56 -5.90 -36.86
CA ALA A 461 19.47 -5.53 -35.96
C ALA A 461 19.60 -6.32 -34.65
N PRO A 462 19.61 -5.66 -33.47
CA PRO A 462 19.47 -6.39 -32.24
C PRO A 462 18.06 -6.99 -32.30
N SER A 463 18.02 -8.29 -32.51
CA SER A 463 16.89 -9.12 -32.14
C SER A 463 16.34 -8.61 -30.82
N SER A 464 15.03 -8.44 -30.75
CA SER A 464 14.22 -8.21 -29.56
C SER A 464 14.55 -9.25 -28.46
N GLN A 465 15.66 -9.02 -27.77
CA GLN A 465 16.20 -9.80 -26.65
C GLN A 465 16.50 -8.84 -25.49
N HIS A 466 15.50 -8.07 -25.08
CA HIS A 466 15.56 -7.34 -23.80
C HIS A 466 14.34 -7.67 -22.94
N THR A 467 14.04 -8.95 -22.86
CA THR A 467 13.49 -9.58 -21.65
C THR A 467 14.51 -10.63 -21.25
N GLY A 468 15.10 -10.54 -20.06
CA GLY A 468 16.02 -11.55 -19.52
C GLY A 468 15.37 -12.90 -19.23
N ILE A 469 14.22 -13.17 -19.84
CA ILE A 469 13.52 -14.45 -19.83
C ILE A 469 13.76 -15.03 -21.23
N ARG A 470 14.55 -16.11 -21.31
CA ARG A 470 14.52 -16.98 -22.50
C ARG A 470 13.05 -17.32 -22.73
N PRO A 471 12.43 -16.97 -23.87
CA PRO A 471 10.99 -17.14 -24.03
C PRO A 471 10.65 -18.60 -23.69
N PRO A 472 9.78 -18.84 -22.71
CA PRO A 472 9.41 -20.19 -22.33
C PRO A 472 8.89 -20.91 -23.56
N PRO A 473 9.19 -22.22 -23.71
CA PRO A 473 8.70 -22.96 -24.86
C PRO A 473 7.18 -22.79 -24.98
N PRO A 474 6.64 -22.72 -26.21
CA PRO A 474 5.20 -22.53 -26.44
C PRO A 474 4.39 -23.55 -25.64
N GLY A 475 3.40 -23.10 -24.87
CA GLY A 475 2.58 -23.99 -24.02
C GLY A 475 3.22 -24.44 -22.70
N ALA A 476 4.44 -23.99 -22.37
CA ALA A 476 5.03 -24.26 -21.06
C ALA A 476 4.32 -23.47 -19.96
N GLN A 477 4.13 -24.13 -18.82
CA GLN A 477 3.64 -23.48 -17.60
C GLN A 477 4.76 -22.62 -17.01
N VAL A 478 4.56 -21.30 -17.01
CA VAL A 478 5.47 -20.30 -16.47
C VAL A 478 5.06 -19.99 -15.04
N VAL A 479 6.01 -20.02 -14.11
CA VAL A 479 5.81 -19.56 -12.73
C VAL A 479 6.48 -18.20 -12.57
N GLN A 480 5.71 -17.19 -12.22
CA GLN A 480 6.17 -15.82 -11.98
C GLN A 480 5.88 -15.41 -10.54
N VAL A 481 6.82 -14.72 -9.88
CA VAL A 481 6.57 -14.11 -8.58
C VAL A 481 5.79 -12.81 -8.77
N ARG A 482 4.63 -12.69 -8.13
CA ARG A 482 3.76 -11.52 -8.14
C ARG A 482 3.46 -11.06 -6.72
N TYR A 483 2.94 -9.85 -6.60
CA TYR A 483 2.55 -9.21 -5.33
C TYR A 483 1.09 -8.81 -5.40
N GLN A 484 0.38 -8.81 -4.27
CA GLN A 484 -1.03 -8.37 -4.27
C GLN A 484 -1.18 -6.86 -4.12
N GLY A 485 -0.15 -6.18 -3.61
CA GLY A 485 -0.13 -4.73 -3.43
C GLY A 485 1.26 -4.18 -3.16
N LEU A 486 1.33 -2.87 -2.90
CA LEU A 486 2.55 -2.18 -2.51
C LEU A 486 2.23 -0.97 -1.60
N TRP A 487 3.22 -0.56 -0.82
CA TRP A 487 3.26 0.74 -0.18
C TRP A 487 4.01 1.72 -1.09
N TRP A 488 3.38 2.82 -1.49
CA TRP A 488 3.95 3.87 -2.32
C TRP A 488 3.96 5.19 -1.54
N GLY A 489 5.06 5.43 -0.82
CA GLY A 489 5.16 6.53 0.14
C GLY A 489 4.12 6.41 1.25
N GLY A 490 3.17 7.36 1.28
CA GLY A 490 2.07 7.41 2.24
C GLY A 490 0.91 6.45 1.97
N GLU A 491 0.80 5.91 0.76
CA GLU A 491 -0.39 5.19 0.28
C GLU A 491 -0.17 3.67 0.23
N ARG A 492 -1.23 2.89 0.47
CA ARG A 492 -1.26 1.45 0.19
C ARG A 492 -2.01 1.25 -1.13
N ILE A 493 -1.41 0.63 -2.14
CA ILE A 493 -2.01 0.38 -3.46
C ILE A 493 -2.25 -1.12 -3.64
N TRP A 494 -3.45 -1.50 -4.07
CA TRP A 494 -3.79 -2.89 -4.38
C TRP A 494 -3.78 -3.16 -5.88
N VAL A 495 -3.47 -4.39 -6.27
CA VAL A 495 -3.87 -4.93 -7.59
C VAL A 495 -5.41 -4.92 -7.67
N ASP A 496 -5.96 -4.75 -8.87
CA ASP A 496 -7.37 -4.49 -9.22
C ASP A 496 -7.88 -3.08 -8.85
N GLU A 497 -6.98 -2.13 -8.57
CA GLU A 497 -7.31 -0.73 -8.29
C GLU A 497 -6.86 0.21 -9.42
N PHE A 498 -7.46 1.41 -9.49
CA PHE A 498 -7.02 2.48 -10.37
C PHE A 498 -5.87 3.28 -9.74
N VAL A 499 -4.77 3.40 -10.49
CA VAL A 499 -3.67 4.30 -10.18
C VAL A 499 -3.56 5.40 -11.23
N ARG A 500 -3.16 6.58 -10.80
CA ARG A 500 -2.84 7.72 -11.67
C ARG A 500 -1.41 7.58 -12.18
N LEU A 501 -1.20 7.87 -13.46
CA LEU A 501 0.14 7.91 -14.06
C LEU A 501 0.63 9.36 -14.19
N LYS A 502 1.95 9.55 -14.09
CA LYS A 502 2.60 10.87 -14.13
C LYS A 502 2.38 11.60 -15.44
N VAL A 503 2.49 10.87 -16.55
CA VAL A 503 2.49 11.46 -17.89
C VAL A 503 1.09 11.95 -18.28
N PRO A 504 0.96 13.13 -18.91
CA PRO A 504 -0.30 13.56 -19.49
C PRO A 504 -0.66 12.68 -20.69
N ARG A 505 -1.96 12.56 -20.99
CA ARG A 505 -2.44 11.70 -22.08
C ARG A 505 -1.82 12.00 -23.44
N ARG A 506 -1.58 13.27 -23.75
CA ARG A 506 -0.93 13.72 -25.01
C ARG A 506 0.51 13.22 -25.18
N CYS A 507 1.19 12.78 -24.13
CA CYS A 507 2.56 12.25 -24.23
C CYS A 507 2.60 10.76 -24.59
N LEU A 508 1.49 10.05 -24.45
CA LEU A 508 1.36 8.65 -24.83
C LEU A 508 0.61 8.58 -26.16
N ALA A 509 1.24 8.15 -27.26
CA ALA A 509 0.56 8.00 -28.56
C ALA A 509 -0.39 9.17 -28.92
N PRO A 510 0.15 10.40 -29.14
CA PRO A 510 -0.66 11.60 -29.38
C PRO A 510 -1.59 11.48 -30.58
N GLU A 511 -1.14 10.79 -31.63
CA GLU A 511 -1.92 10.51 -32.86
C GLU A 511 -2.47 9.08 -32.87
N GLY A 512 -2.42 8.38 -31.74
CA GLY A 512 -2.60 6.93 -31.68
C GLY A 512 -1.36 6.14 -32.09
N ALA A 513 -1.43 4.82 -31.90
CA ALA A 513 -0.44 3.82 -32.29
C ALA A 513 -1.16 2.47 -32.57
N GLU A 514 -0.45 1.46 -33.08
CA GLU A 514 -1.03 0.16 -33.49
C GLU A 514 -2.02 -0.43 -32.46
N ASP A 515 -1.66 -0.41 -31.17
CA ASP A 515 -2.51 -0.94 -30.08
C ASP A 515 -2.96 0.14 -29.07
N ILE A 516 -2.78 1.44 -29.38
CA ILE A 516 -3.18 2.56 -28.51
C ILE A 516 -4.04 3.54 -29.29
N LEU A 517 -5.25 3.81 -28.82
CA LEU A 517 -6.15 4.79 -29.44
C LEU A 517 -5.56 6.21 -29.36
N ALA A 518 -5.99 7.11 -30.24
CA ALA A 518 -5.71 8.55 -30.10
C ALA A 518 -6.52 9.15 -28.92
N PRO A 519 -6.05 10.23 -28.27
CA PRO A 519 -6.80 10.90 -27.21
C PRO A 519 -8.20 11.30 -27.68
N SER A 520 -9.23 11.08 -26.85
CA SER A 520 -10.56 11.63 -27.16
C SER A 520 -10.52 13.16 -27.27
N GLY A 521 -11.21 13.71 -28.26
CA GLY A 521 -11.43 15.16 -28.37
C GLY A 521 -12.32 15.72 -27.26
N PRO A 522 -12.65 17.03 -27.32
CA PRO A 522 -13.66 17.60 -26.46
C PRO A 522 -15.05 17.04 -26.77
N GLY A 523 -15.89 16.97 -25.75
CA GLY A 523 -17.33 16.71 -25.88
C GLY A 523 -18.05 17.83 -26.63
N LYS A 524 -19.28 17.53 -27.07
CA LYS A 524 -20.09 18.44 -27.91
C LYS A 524 -20.25 19.82 -27.24
N THR A 525 -20.64 19.83 -25.98
CA THR A 525 -20.90 21.05 -25.20
C THR A 525 -19.64 21.90 -25.04
N ALA A 526 -18.51 21.28 -24.70
CA ALA A 526 -17.23 21.96 -24.53
C ALA A 526 -16.72 22.54 -25.84
N ARG A 527 -16.86 21.78 -26.94
CA ARG A 527 -16.47 22.21 -28.29
C ARG A 527 -17.25 23.44 -28.75
N GLU A 528 -18.58 23.42 -28.63
CA GLU A 528 -19.45 24.54 -29.01
C GLU A 528 -19.13 25.81 -28.22
N THR A 529 -18.96 25.67 -26.90
CA THR A 529 -18.60 26.79 -26.02
C THR A 529 -17.27 27.41 -26.43
N TRP A 530 -16.23 26.62 -26.71
CA TRP A 530 -14.92 27.13 -27.08
C TRP A 530 -14.91 27.84 -28.44
N ILE A 531 -15.61 27.26 -29.43
CA ILE A 531 -15.78 27.86 -30.76
C ILE A 531 -16.52 29.20 -30.64
N SER A 532 -17.57 29.27 -29.81
CA SER A 532 -18.32 30.53 -29.58
C SER A 532 -17.45 31.65 -28.99
N GLN A 533 -16.37 31.31 -28.30
CA GLN A 533 -15.38 32.24 -27.74
C GLN A 533 -14.24 32.57 -28.72
N GLY A 534 -14.30 32.08 -29.97
CA GLY A 534 -13.27 32.28 -30.99
C GLY A 534 -11.96 31.53 -30.70
N ARG A 535 -12.01 30.45 -29.90
CA ARG A 535 -10.83 29.67 -29.50
C ARG A 535 -10.78 28.33 -30.25
N ASP A 536 -9.57 27.83 -30.50
CA ASP A 536 -9.34 26.55 -31.18
C ASP A 536 -9.65 25.35 -30.23
N PRO A 537 -10.61 24.48 -30.57
CA PRO A 537 -10.97 23.31 -29.77
C PRO A 537 -9.95 22.17 -29.85
N SER A 538 -9.00 22.19 -30.78
CA SER A 538 -7.98 21.13 -30.95
C SER A 538 -7.11 20.91 -29.70
N ARG A 539 -7.03 21.93 -28.83
CA ARG A 539 -6.27 21.92 -27.58
C ARG A 539 -7.06 21.40 -26.37
N LEU A 540 -8.33 21.02 -26.55
CA LEU A 540 -9.21 20.47 -25.52
C LEU A 540 -9.33 18.94 -25.64
N GLY A 541 -9.91 18.32 -24.62
CA GLY A 541 -10.20 16.88 -24.61
C GLY A 541 -9.29 16.09 -23.66
N ALA A 542 -9.16 14.79 -23.90
CA ALA A 542 -8.41 13.87 -23.04
C ALA A 542 -6.92 14.21 -22.99
N GLY A 543 -6.35 14.80 -24.04
CA GLY A 543 -4.92 15.06 -24.16
C GLY A 543 -4.30 15.87 -23.01
N THR A 544 -5.06 16.74 -22.35
CA THR A 544 -4.57 17.56 -21.22
C THR A 544 -4.72 16.90 -19.85
N ARG A 545 -5.47 15.81 -19.76
CA ARG A 545 -5.84 15.12 -18.53
C ARG A 545 -4.89 13.98 -18.17
N GLY A 546 -5.12 13.38 -17.00
CA GLY A 546 -4.38 12.23 -16.51
C GLY A 546 -4.66 10.94 -17.29
N ILE A 547 -3.69 10.03 -17.24
CA ILE A 547 -3.85 8.63 -17.65
C ILE A 547 -4.00 7.78 -16.40
N PHE A 548 -4.84 6.77 -16.47
CA PHE A 548 -5.07 5.82 -15.39
C PHE A 548 -4.67 4.42 -15.83
N MET A 549 -4.19 3.63 -14.90
CA MET A 549 -3.99 2.20 -15.09
C MET A 549 -4.89 1.47 -14.09
N ARG A 550 -5.71 0.54 -14.57
CA ARG A 550 -6.23 -0.52 -13.71
C ARG A 550 -5.08 -1.49 -13.49
N LEU A 551 -4.55 -1.54 -12.27
CA LEU A 551 -3.36 -2.31 -11.95
C LEU A 551 -3.71 -3.81 -11.91
N ASP A 552 -3.41 -4.56 -12.96
CA ASP A 552 -3.71 -6.00 -13.04
C ASP A 552 -2.58 -6.87 -12.47
N GLY A 553 -1.37 -6.32 -12.33
CA GLY A 553 -0.27 -7.06 -11.75
C GLY A 553 0.94 -6.23 -11.34
N LEU A 554 1.63 -6.73 -10.31
CA LEU A 554 2.95 -6.27 -9.88
C LEU A 554 3.93 -7.42 -10.06
N ILE A 555 4.88 -7.25 -10.99
CA ILE A 555 5.78 -8.30 -11.43
C ILE A 555 7.23 -7.90 -11.18
N VAL A 556 8.06 -8.81 -10.71
CA VAL A 556 9.52 -8.58 -10.60
C VAL A 556 10.22 -9.18 -11.80
N VAL A 557 11.04 -8.37 -12.45
CA VAL A 557 11.82 -8.74 -13.63
C VAL A 557 13.30 -8.49 -13.39
N ASP A 558 14.13 -9.30 -14.04
CA ASP A 558 15.59 -9.14 -14.05
C ASP A 558 15.99 -8.20 -15.20
N VAL A 559 16.61 -7.08 -14.86
CA VAL A 559 17.07 -6.04 -15.79
C VAL A 559 18.59 -6.03 -15.83
N VAL A 560 19.16 -6.29 -17.00
CA VAL A 560 20.62 -6.22 -17.22
C VAL A 560 21.03 -4.76 -17.33
N ARG A 561 21.87 -4.29 -16.41
CA ARG A 561 22.44 -2.94 -16.45
C ARG A 561 23.56 -2.84 -17.49
N SER A 562 23.93 -1.61 -17.84
CA SER A 562 25.03 -1.32 -18.78
C SER A 562 26.39 -1.90 -18.36
N ASP A 563 26.58 -2.22 -17.06
CA ASP A 563 27.76 -2.88 -16.52
C ASP A 563 27.68 -4.42 -16.56
N GLY A 564 26.66 -4.97 -17.22
CA GLY A 564 26.40 -6.40 -17.31
C GLY A 564 25.78 -7.02 -16.05
N LYS A 565 25.60 -6.26 -14.96
CA LYS A 565 24.99 -6.78 -13.73
C LYS A 565 23.48 -6.85 -13.85
N VAL A 566 22.89 -7.94 -13.37
CA VAL A 566 21.44 -8.10 -13.28
C VAL A 566 20.93 -7.37 -12.02
N LYS A 567 19.95 -6.48 -12.21
CA LYS A 567 19.20 -5.81 -11.15
C LYS A 567 17.75 -6.28 -11.21
N LYS A 568 17.18 -6.64 -10.07
CA LYS A 568 15.73 -6.86 -9.96
C LYS A 568 15.00 -5.52 -9.98
N GLU A 569 14.00 -5.41 -10.84
CA GLU A 569 13.10 -4.26 -10.94
C GLU A 569 11.66 -4.76 -10.85
N CYS A 570 10.82 -4.06 -10.09
CA CYS A 570 9.38 -4.32 -10.11
C CYS A 570 8.72 -3.44 -11.18
N ARG A 571 7.74 -4.00 -11.90
CA ARG A 571 6.94 -3.33 -12.92
C ARG A 571 5.46 -3.51 -12.60
N ALA A 572 4.67 -2.51 -12.94
CA ALA A 572 3.22 -2.57 -12.92
C ALA A 572 2.72 -2.96 -14.31
N CYS A 573 1.70 -3.80 -14.39
CA CYS A 573 1.00 -4.09 -15.63
C CYS A 573 -0.52 -3.94 -15.49
N GLY A 574 -1.17 -3.58 -16.58
CA GLY A 574 -2.62 -3.58 -16.66
C GLY A 574 -3.19 -2.68 -17.76
N MET A 575 -4.52 -2.61 -17.79
CA MET A 575 -5.26 -1.83 -18.79
C MET A 575 -5.13 -0.31 -18.54
N LEU A 576 -4.92 0.45 -19.61
CA LEU A 576 -4.89 1.92 -19.54
C LEU A 576 -6.24 2.54 -19.88
N TYR A 577 -6.53 3.64 -19.19
CA TYR A 577 -7.74 4.44 -19.37
C TYR A 577 -7.40 5.93 -19.44
N GLU A 578 -8.23 6.67 -20.17
CA GLU A 578 -8.29 8.12 -20.17
C GLU A 578 -9.63 8.61 -19.63
N LEU A 579 -9.72 9.90 -19.29
CA LEU A 579 -10.99 10.57 -19.05
C LEU A 579 -11.48 11.21 -20.34
N ALA A 580 -12.60 10.72 -20.85
CA ALA A 580 -13.35 11.33 -21.94
C ALA A 580 -14.53 12.14 -21.39
N ASP A 581 -14.98 13.15 -22.13
CA ASP A 581 -16.18 13.91 -21.77
C ASP A 581 -17.40 12.98 -21.86
N LEU A 582 -18.38 13.20 -20.97
CA LEU A 582 -19.56 12.34 -20.91
C LEU A 582 -20.36 12.36 -22.22
N ASP A 583 -20.41 13.52 -22.88
CA ASP A 583 -21.07 13.76 -24.17
C ASP A 583 -20.12 13.62 -25.38
N TRP A 584 -18.90 13.11 -25.19
CA TRP A 584 -18.03 12.75 -26.30
C TRP A 584 -18.48 11.43 -26.94
N GLU A 585 -18.60 11.43 -28.25
CA GLU A 585 -18.94 10.26 -29.07
C GLU A 585 -17.72 9.82 -29.87
N GLU A 586 -17.52 8.50 -29.94
CA GLU A 586 -16.46 7.91 -30.74
C GLU A 586 -16.87 7.97 -32.22
N GLU A 587 -15.97 8.41 -33.09
CA GLU A 587 -16.16 8.31 -34.53
C GLU A 587 -16.02 6.82 -34.92
N ILE A 588 -17.13 6.08 -34.81
CA ILE A 588 -17.15 4.66 -35.15
C ILE A 588 -17.10 4.54 -36.67
N ASP A 589 -15.98 4.08 -37.21
CA ASP A 589 -15.90 3.64 -38.59
C ASP A 589 -16.77 2.38 -38.74
N ALA A 590 -17.85 2.47 -39.52
CA ALA A 590 -18.91 1.46 -39.60
C ALA A 590 -18.43 0.07 -40.08
N SER A 591 -17.17 -0.05 -40.48
CA SER A 591 -16.51 -1.26 -40.97
C SER A 591 -15.85 -2.13 -39.88
N GLN A 592 -15.76 -1.67 -38.62
CA GLN A 592 -15.06 -2.38 -37.53
C GLN A 592 -15.97 -2.82 -36.37
N GLN A 593 -17.19 -3.29 -36.64
CA GLN A 593 -17.97 -4.01 -35.64
C GLN A 593 -17.37 -5.41 -35.40
N ALA A 594 -16.39 -5.49 -34.50
CA ALA A 594 -15.95 -6.76 -33.95
C ALA A 594 -17.10 -7.41 -33.14
N PRO A 595 -17.23 -8.75 -33.15
CA PRO A 595 -18.25 -9.44 -32.39
C PRO A 595 -18.15 -9.08 -30.90
N THR A 596 -19.30 -8.82 -30.29
CA THR A 596 -19.44 -8.46 -28.88
C THR A 596 -19.03 -9.64 -28.00
N VAL A 597 -17.73 -9.77 -27.72
CA VAL A 597 -17.25 -10.68 -26.68
C VAL A 597 -17.80 -10.17 -25.35
N GLN A 598 -18.54 -11.00 -24.63
CA GLN A 598 -19.01 -10.69 -23.28
C GLN A 598 -17.79 -10.38 -22.40
N LYS A 599 -17.56 -9.09 -22.15
CA LYS A 599 -16.46 -8.62 -21.31
C LYS A 599 -16.68 -9.14 -19.89
N PRO A 600 -15.65 -9.70 -19.21
CA PRO A 600 -15.75 -9.87 -17.78
C PRO A 600 -16.03 -8.48 -17.15
N TYR A 601 -17.18 -8.35 -16.50
CA TYR A 601 -17.60 -7.12 -15.85
C TYR A 601 -16.68 -6.88 -14.65
N TRP A 602 -15.72 -5.98 -14.82
CA TRP A 602 -14.92 -5.48 -13.72
C TRP A 602 -15.57 -4.21 -13.17
N PRO A 603 -15.85 -4.14 -11.86
CA PRO A 603 -16.37 -2.92 -11.26
C PRO A 603 -15.36 -1.78 -11.44
N MET A 604 -15.80 -0.71 -12.09
CA MET A 604 -15.00 0.49 -12.33
C MET A 604 -15.28 1.51 -11.22
N PRO A 605 -14.27 2.28 -10.77
CA PRO A 605 -14.54 3.39 -9.87
C PRO A 605 -15.38 4.47 -10.58
N GLU A 606 -16.09 5.27 -9.79
CA GLU A 606 -16.85 6.41 -10.29
C GLU A 606 -15.89 7.43 -10.93
N ALA A 607 -16.19 7.87 -12.16
CA ALA A 607 -15.42 8.92 -12.82
C ALA A 607 -15.78 10.31 -12.24
N PRO A 608 -14.93 11.34 -12.44
CA PRO A 608 -15.26 12.71 -12.05
C PRO A 608 -16.54 13.18 -12.75
N LYS A 609 -17.32 14.06 -12.10
CA LYS A 609 -18.58 14.57 -12.65
C LYS A 609 -18.36 15.17 -14.06
N GLY A 610 -19.21 14.78 -15.01
CA GLY A 610 -19.12 15.23 -16.40
C GLY A 610 -18.18 14.42 -17.28
N TYR A 611 -17.59 13.34 -16.76
CA TYR A 611 -16.62 12.52 -17.47
C TYR A 611 -16.94 11.02 -17.37
N ARG A 612 -16.29 10.24 -18.23
CA ARG A 612 -16.31 8.77 -18.20
C ARG A 612 -14.92 8.21 -18.50
N PHE A 613 -14.60 7.06 -17.91
CA PHE A 613 -13.38 6.34 -18.27
C PHE A 613 -13.52 5.68 -19.65
N ARG A 614 -12.57 5.95 -20.54
CA ARG A 614 -12.44 5.28 -21.85
C ARG A 614 -11.18 4.41 -21.84
N GLN A 615 -11.35 3.15 -22.18
CA GLN A 615 -10.23 2.23 -22.39
C GLN A 615 -9.43 2.70 -23.62
N ILE A 616 -8.10 2.75 -23.52
CA ILE A 616 -7.26 3.26 -24.62
C ILE A 616 -6.36 2.20 -25.27
N LEU A 617 -6.28 0.99 -24.73
CA LEU A 617 -5.64 -0.14 -25.39
C LEU A 617 -6.68 -1.03 -26.05
N GLN A 618 -6.28 -1.73 -27.12
CA GLN A 618 -7.13 -2.76 -27.72
C GLN A 618 -7.46 -3.89 -26.71
N ASP A 619 -8.62 -4.53 -26.90
CA ASP A 619 -9.05 -5.65 -26.07
C ASP A 619 -8.01 -6.79 -26.12
N GLY A 620 -7.68 -7.34 -24.95
CA GLY A 620 -6.67 -8.40 -24.83
C GLY A 620 -5.22 -7.91 -24.70
N TYR A 621 -4.98 -6.59 -24.70
CA TYR A 621 -3.67 -6.01 -24.43
C TYR A 621 -3.57 -5.36 -23.04
N GLU A 622 -2.36 -5.33 -22.49
CA GLU A 622 -2.02 -4.60 -21.27
C GLU A 622 -0.73 -3.80 -21.47
N ALA A 623 -0.60 -2.68 -20.75
CA ALA A 623 0.66 -1.94 -20.67
C ALA A 623 1.50 -2.47 -19.52
N ILE A 624 2.82 -2.52 -19.68
CA ILE A 624 3.81 -2.76 -18.63
C ILE A 624 4.66 -1.49 -18.48
N ILE A 625 4.69 -0.96 -17.25
CA ILE A 625 5.41 0.28 -16.91
C ILE A 625 6.33 0.07 -15.70
N SER A 626 7.36 0.91 -15.60
CA SER A 626 8.12 1.03 -14.35
C SER A 626 7.24 1.65 -13.26
N LEU A 627 7.43 1.23 -12.00
CA LEU A 627 6.69 1.82 -10.87
C LEU A 627 6.93 3.34 -10.75
N SER A 628 8.07 3.83 -11.25
CA SER A 628 8.38 5.27 -11.24
C SER A 628 7.44 6.13 -12.10
N LEU A 629 6.54 5.52 -12.88
CA LEU A 629 5.49 6.22 -13.63
C LEU A 629 4.16 6.35 -12.85
N ILE A 630 4.02 5.67 -11.71
CA ILE A 630 2.85 5.80 -10.85
C ILE A 630 2.96 7.10 -10.05
N SER A 631 1.90 7.91 -10.07
CA SER A 631 1.77 9.13 -9.27
C SER A 631 1.16 8.88 -7.90
N GLY A 632 0.26 7.90 -7.80
CA GLY A 632 -0.48 7.57 -6.60
C GLY A 632 -1.85 6.96 -6.92
N ARG A 633 -2.68 6.76 -5.90
CA ARG A 633 -4.04 6.23 -6.06
C ARG A 633 -4.96 7.23 -6.77
N TYR A 634 -5.99 6.73 -7.44
CA TYR A 634 -7.13 7.54 -7.85
C TYR A 634 -8.11 7.68 -6.67
N TYR A 635 -8.56 8.91 -6.39
CA TYR A 635 -9.53 9.20 -5.32
C TYR A 635 -10.87 9.67 -5.93
N PRO A 636 -11.86 8.78 -6.09
CA PRO A 636 -13.16 9.17 -6.63
C PRO A 636 -13.82 10.21 -5.73
N ARG A 637 -14.31 11.30 -6.31
CA ARG A 637 -15.09 12.36 -5.63
C ARG A 637 -14.33 13.15 -4.55
N MET A 638 -12.99 13.08 -4.53
CA MET A 638 -12.15 13.87 -3.64
C MET A 638 -12.37 15.38 -3.77
N LEU A 639 -12.61 15.90 -4.97
CA LEU A 639 -12.88 17.32 -5.20
C LEU A 639 -14.25 17.77 -4.66
N SER A 640 -15.10 16.83 -4.22
CA SER A 640 -16.34 17.13 -3.49
C SER A 640 -16.15 17.13 -1.97
N HIS A 641 -14.92 16.92 -1.48
CA HIS A 641 -14.64 16.81 -0.06
C HIS A 641 -14.79 18.16 0.67
N PRO A 642 -15.52 18.24 1.81
CA PRO A 642 -15.76 19.51 2.52
C PRO A 642 -14.48 20.27 2.89
N LEU A 643 -13.43 19.58 3.33
CA LEU A 643 -12.15 20.20 3.68
C LEU A 643 -11.40 20.83 2.50
N LEU A 644 -11.77 20.50 1.27
CA LEU A 644 -11.18 21.11 0.07
C LEU A 644 -12.03 22.26 -0.47
N ASP A 645 -13.27 22.46 0.00
CA ASP A 645 -14.21 23.42 -0.60
C ASP A 645 -13.63 24.83 -0.68
N GLU A 646 -13.07 25.35 0.42
CA GLU A 646 -12.47 26.68 0.45
C GLU A 646 -11.26 26.79 -0.50
N ALA A 647 -10.40 25.77 -0.53
CA ALA A 647 -9.25 25.76 -1.43
C ALA A 647 -9.69 25.73 -2.91
N LEU A 648 -10.74 24.98 -3.23
CA LEU A 648 -11.30 24.88 -4.57
C LEU A 648 -12.01 26.17 -4.99
N ARG A 649 -12.77 26.82 -4.08
CA ARG A 649 -13.37 28.14 -4.34
C ARG A 649 -12.30 29.19 -4.63
N LYS A 650 -11.24 29.25 -3.81
CA LYS A 650 -10.08 30.14 -4.06
C LYS A 650 -9.42 29.84 -5.40
N ALA A 651 -9.26 28.57 -5.76
CA ALA A 651 -8.68 28.15 -7.04
C ALA A 651 -9.52 28.57 -8.25
N ILE A 652 -10.85 28.41 -8.18
CA ILE A 652 -11.79 28.77 -9.26
C ILE A 652 -11.86 30.29 -9.47
N MET A 653 -11.80 31.06 -8.39
CA MET A 653 -11.90 32.52 -8.44
C MET A 653 -10.57 33.22 -8.77
N ARG A 654 -9.46 32.47 -8.89
CA ARG A 654 -8.14 33.04 -9.12
C ARG A 654 -8.04 33.62 -10.55
N PRO A 655 -7.57 34.88 -10.71
CA PRO A 655 -7.42 35.49 -12.03
C PRO A 655 -6.41 34.75 -12.91
N PRO A 656 -6.59 34.71 -14.26
CA PRO A 656 -5.64 34.09 -15.18
C PRO A 656 -4.22 34.66 -15.08
N GLU A 657 -4.07 35.95 -14.76
CA GLU A 657 -2.77 36.63 -14.61
C GLU A 657 -1.96 36.09 -13.41
N GLN A 658 -2.64 35.47 -12.44
CA GLN A 658 -2.04 34.86 -11.25
C GLN A 658 -2.01 33.32 -11.35
N GLY A 659 -1.98 32.78 -12.58
CA GLY A 659 -1.95 31.34 -12.86
C GLY A 659 -3.32 30.67 -13.02
N GLY A 660 -4.41 31.36 -12.65
CA GLY A 660 -5.79 30.89 -12.80
C GLY A 660 -6.03 29.49 -12.25
N LEU A 661 -6.85 28.70 -12.97
CA LEU A 661 -7.15 27.30 -12.61
C LEU A 661 -5.91 26.41 -12.58
N MET A 662 -4.85 26.73 -13.34
CA MET A 662 -3.68 25.85 -13.48
C MET A 662 -2.80 25.83 -12.23
N GLU A 663 -2.90 26.86 -11.39
CA GLU A 663 -2.11 26.98 -10.16
C GLU A 663 -2.48 25.91 -9.12
N SER A 664 -3.71 25.37 -9.19
CA SER A 664 -4.18 24.29 -8.30
C SER A 664 -4.24 22.93 -8.99
N ASN A 665 -3.42 22.72 -10.04
CA ASN A 665 -3.30 21.45 -10.75
C ASN A 665 -2.96 20.26 -9.85
N ASN A 666 -2.31 20.49 -8.72
CA ASN A 666 -2.09 19.47 -7.70
C ASN A 666 -3.41 18.87 -7.21
N LEU A 667 -4.43 19.69 -6.94
CA LEU A 667 -5.76 19.21 -6.54
C LEU A 667 -6.50 18.55 -7.70
N TRP A 668 -6.55 19.20 -8.87
CA TRP A 668 -7.26 18.68 -10.05
C TRP A 668 -6.76 17.31 -10.50
N SER A 669 -5.47 17.05 -10.31
CA SER A 669 -4.88 15.76 -10.64
C SER A 669 -5.32 14.63 -9.70
N LEU A 670 -5.84 14.86 -8.48
CA LEU A 670 -6.36 13.81 -7.58
C LEU A 670 -7.49 13.00 -8.22
N GLU A 671 -8.29 13.68 -9.04
CA GLU A 671 -9.33 13.09 -9.88
C GLU A 671 -8.92 12.93 -11.35
N GLY A 672 -7.67 13.29 -11.68
CA GLY A 672 -7.06 13.22 -13.02
C GLY A 672 -7.63 14.19 -14.06
N LEU A 673 -8.26 15.29 -13.61
CA LEU A 673 -8.60 16.44 -14.46
C LEU A 673 -7.35 17.20 -14.93
N SER A 674 -6.23 16.99 -14.25
CA SER A 674 -4.88 17.37 -14.69
C SER A 674 -3.96 16.15 -14.64
N ALA A 675 -2.80 16.24 -15.28
CA ALA A 675 -1.82 15.16 -15.33
C ALA A 675 -1.31 14.76 -13.93
N GLY A 676 -0.98 13.48 -13.74
CA GLY A 676 -0.57 12.96 -12.44
C GLY A 676 0.74 13.56 -11.90
N PHE A 677 1.62 14.08 -12.76
CA PHE A 677 2.89 14.67 -12.30
C PHE A 677 2.70 15.90 -11.39
N TYR A 678 1.57 16.61 -11.49
CA TYR A 678 1.27 17.74 -10.62
C TYR A 678 1.02 17.35 -9.16
N ASN A 679 0.76 16.07 -8.89
CA ASN A 679 0.56 15.52 -7.56
C ASN A 679 1.09 14.08 -7.51
N SER A 680 2.40 13.98 -7.61
CA SER A 680 3.11 12.71 -7.67
C SER A 680 3.83 12.41 -6.37
N VAL A 681 3.75 11.17 -5.91
CA VAL A 681 4.71 10.63 -4.93
C VAL A 681 5.82 9.90 -5.67
N ASP A 682 7.07 10.23 -5.33
CA ASP A 682 8.27 9.72 -6.03
C ASP A 682 9.19 8.96 -5.06
N PRO A 683 8.71 7.86 -4.45
CA PRO A 683 9.53 7.11 -3.52
C PRO A 683 10.69 6.42 -4.25
N THR A 684 11.90 6.63 -3.75
CA THR A 684 13.13 6.07 -4.33
C THR A 684 13.77 5.02 -3.43
N HIS A 685 13.36 4.96 -2.16
CA HIS A 685 14.00 4.15 -1.13
C HIS A 685 13.15 2.92 -0.79
N TYR A 686 13.60 1.73 -1.21
CA TYR A 686 12.93 0.48 -0.87
C TYR A 686 13.15 0.12 0.61
N LYS A 687 12.09 -0.28 1.30
CA LYS A 687 12.15 -0.89 2.64
C LYS A 687 11.37 -2.21 2.67
N PRO A 688 11.76 -3.17 3.53
CA PRO A 688 11.17 -4.51 3.53
C PRO A 688 9.76 -4.59 4.12
N SER A 689 9.30 -3.56 4.86
CA SER A 689 7.96 -3.53 5.46
C SER A 689 7.54 -2.10 5.77
N ARG A 690 6.22 -1.88 5.90
CA ARG A 690 5.65 -0.57 6.33
C ARG A 690 6.20 -0.11 7.68
N MET A 691 6.31 -1.01 8.64
CA MET A 691 6.88 -0.72 9.97
C MET A 691 8.29 -0.16 9.86
N THR A 692 9.16 -0.79 9.05
CA THR A 692 10.51 -0.30 8.81
C THR A 692 10.55 1.04 8.06
N MET A 693 9.56 1.32 7.20
CA MET A 693 9.44 2.64 6.56
C MET A 693 9.15 3.73 7.60
N VAL A 694 8.22 3.47 8.53
CA VAL A 694 7.84 4.42 9.58
C VAL A 694 9.00 4.64 10.58
N GLU A 695 9.62 3.56 11.06
CA GLU A 695 10.79 3.64 11.96
C GLU A 695 11.95 4.42 11.33
N GLU A 696 12.23 4.21 10.04
CA GLU A 696 13.28 4.94 9.36
C GLU A 696 12.89 6.40 9.09
N ALA A 697 11.63 6.67 8.74
CA ALA A 697 11.14 8.03 8.52
C ALA A 697 11.27 8.89 9.79
N ASP A 698 10.92 8.32 10.94
CA ASP A 698 11.11 8.93 12.26
C ASP A 698 12.59 9.30 12.51
N LYS A 699 13.47 8.33 12.30
CA LYS A 699 14.92 8.54 12.46
C LYS A 699 15.48 9.60 11.51
N VAL A 700 15.15 9.51 10.23
CA VAL A 700 15.62 10.45 9.20
C VAL A 700 15.11 11.85 9.46
N ALA A 701 13.86 11.99 9.90
CA ALA A 701 13.27 13.28 10.24
C ALA A 701 13.99 13.95 11.40
N LEU A 702 14.27 13.20 12.47
CA LEU A 702 15.04 13.69 13.61
C LEU A 702 16.46 14.12 13.21
N GLU A 703 17.17 13.29 12.45
CA GLU A 703 18.53 13.61 11.98
C GLU A 703 18.54 14.89 11.13
N GLN A 704 17.57 15.05 10.23
CA GLN A 704 17.48 16.24 9.36
C GLN A 704 17.12 17.51 10.13
N LEU A 705 16.19 17.43 11.09
CA LEU A 705 15.77 18.60 11.88
C LEU A 705 16.84 19.03 12.87
N GLU A 706 17.53 18.10 13.53
CA GLU A 706 18.66 18.44 14.42
C GLU A 706 19.85 19.02 13.63
N GLN A 707 20.11 18.51 12.43
CA GLN A 707 21.12 19.10 11.56
C GLN A 707 20.74 20.53 11.14
N HIS A 708 19.50 20.74 10.69
CA HIS A 708 18.99 22.05 10.31
C HIS A 708 19.03 23.04 11.49
N ARG A 709 18.66 22.59 12.69
CA ARG A 709 18.74 23.38 13.92
C ARG A 709 20.17 23.82 14.21
N ARG A 710 21.15 22.91 14.12
CA ARG A 710 22.56 23.23 14.35
C ARG A 710 23.10 24.24 13.34
N GLU A 711 22.82 24.04 12.05
CA GLU A 711 23.23 24.96 10.99
C GLU A 711 22.66 26.37 11.20
N ARG A 712 21.41 26.50 11.66
CA ARG A 712 20.80 27.80 11.97
C ARG A 712 21.42 28.49 13.19
N ILE A 713 21.89 27.72 14.18
CA ILE A 713 22.60 28.27 15.34
C ILE A 713 23.98 28.76 14.89
N GLU A 714 24.74 27.93 14.16
CA GLU A 714 26.08 28.25 13.66
C GLU A 714 26.08 29.46 12.72
N GLY A 715 25.20 29.49 11.72
CA GLY A 715 25.13 30.61 10.75
C GLY A 715 24.76 31.95 11.39
N ARG A 716 24.03 31.94 12.52
CA ARG A 716 23.71 33.17 13.27
C ARG A 716 24.93 33.72 14.01
N TYR A 717 25.86 32.87 14.44
CA TYR A 717 27.12 33.30 15.03
C TYR A 717 28.05 33.88 13.96
N GLU A 718 28.09 33.30 12.76
CA GLU A 718 28.89 33.83 11.64
C GLU A 718 28.38 35.21 11.17
N ASP A 719 27.06 35.40 11.01
CA ASP A 719 26.46 36.70 10.68
C ASP A 719 26.59 37.73 11.83
N GLY A 720 26.64 37.25 13.08
CA GLY A 720 26.80 38.09 14.28
C GLY A 720 28.23 38.59 14.50
N GLU A 721 29.23 37.75 14.22
CA GLU A 721 30.65 38.13 14.28
C GLU A 721 31.04 39.11 13.15
N GLU A 722 30.45 39.01 11.96
CA GLU A 722 30.65 40.01 10.90
C GLU A 722 30.05 41.38 11.26
N LEU A 723 28.94 41.44 12.00
CA LEU A 723 28.34 42.69 12.47
C LEU A 723 29.11 43.35 13.62
N GLU A 724 29.77 42.57 14.47
CA GLU A 724 30.65 43.10 15.53
C GLU A 724 31.94 43.71 14.96
N TYR A 725 32.46 43.17 13.85
CA TYR A 725 33.66 43.69 13.18
C TYR A 725 33.43 44.96 12.33
N VAL A 726 32.17 45.30 12.00
CA VAL A 726 31.82 46.49 11.17
C VAL A 726 31.45 47.71 12.02
N MET A 727 31.36 47.59 13.35
CA MET A 727 31.11 48.73 14.25
C MET A 727 32.37 49.30 14.92
N GLU A 728 33.57 48.85 14.55
CA GLU A 728 34.85 49.36 15.09
C GLU A 728 35.75 50.09 14.06
N GLU A 729 35.18 50.72 13.02
CA GLU A 729 35.91 51.71 12.18
C GLU A 729 35.31 53.12 12.21
#